data_AF-G8C3L8-F1
#
_entry.id   AF-G8C3L8-F1
#
_cell.length_a   1.000
_cell.length_b   1.000
_cell.length_c   1.000
_cell.angle_alpha   90.00
_cell.angle_beta   90.00
_cell.angle_gamma   90.00
#
_symmetry.space_group_name_H-M   'P 1'
#
loop_
_entity.id
_entity.type
_entity.pdbx_description
1 polymer ?
#
loop_
_entity_poly.entity_id
_entity_poly.type
_entity_poly.pdbx_seq_one_letter_code
_entity_poly.pdbx_strand_id
1 'polypeptide(L)'
;MIARYRVPQLEKLFSEESKYKRWLLLEKEVLFALSESLSIREEELLEFELQLPSISPQEVEVSESKTKHDFVAFLQVLEDKTKHLPVSRWIHYGLTSSDIIDSATSLALREANLLLLKELEELKKTLYELAYKYMDTLQVGRTHGRHAELSSFGLKFAITYQELEKAIELLYHSRRQVEVITLKGSTGTYAHISPEIQEKLAQRLKLFSVYSSTQALPRGRYFSYLFSLSLIGQLLNALAFNLRTLSREEIGEISEKLSHGQIGSSSMPHKSNPVRLENIAGLSRWLTKIAELSQLNIPLWDERDISHSSNERMSLEDAPTLLFNVVSNLNSYLKDLEINREKLLDNISLTRGAVCSQSVMLALLNSSPTLTRSDAHQKMSELVKQVRRGEYVSLEEAVKSNNLLPPEEIAKCFNLERHLSYLPKVFQHIFKKEIEEKYYKGIIFSKEEIEHATYFLAQRINWYYTGAKYWKEKDNYSRRELVEEKYDSSAVLVISLLEGATTLAGTILPLLNFPLLYRSIHFSVSGYYEQLTKNRTKEEVADAEIEEYVEREISGTPEFKTILELASKYSRVLILEDIVDSKVTLKTIYKILSKIENVKEIKSAALFVKIVDQKIDPLYTEEYYSPSLFSPNYLGSKEEYKLTEFNFKNFKDKSASKLVNWYGLIIQENVWVIGYGLDSEHKYRNFQALGELNKDFI
;
A
#
# COMPACT_ATOMS: atom_id res chain seq x y z
N MET A 1 -5.14 -24.73 -4.69
CA MET A 1 -5.74 -24.49 -6.04
C MET A 1 -5.67 -25.64 -7.06
N ILE A 2 -6.70 -25.81 -7.93
CA ILE A 2 -6.68 -26.76 -9.06
C ILE A 2 -5.64 -26.37 -10.12
N ALA A 3 -5.04 -27.36 -10.81
CA ALA A 3 -3.93 -27.17 -11.77
C ALA A 3 -4.15 -26.04 -12.78
N ARG A 4 -5.38 -25.87 -13.28
CA ARG A 4 -5.75 -24.86 -14.28
C ARG A 4 -5.58 -23.41 -13.82
N TYR A 5 -5.72 -23.13 -12.52
CA TYR A 5 -5.67 -21.78 -11.97
C TYR A 5 -4.49 -21.58 -11.02
N ARG A 6 -3.49 -22.48 -11.06
CA ARG A 6 -2.29 -22.33 -10.23
C ARG A 6 -1.44 -21.18 -10.75
N VAL A 7 -0.90 -20.42 -9.81
CA VAL A 7 0.15 -19.44 -10.07
C VAL A 7 1.43 -20.06 -9.52
N PRO A 8 2.43 -20.43 -10.36
CA PRO A 8 3.58 -21.23 -9.92
C PRO A 8 4.33 -20.64 -8.71
N GLN A 9 4.42 -19.30 -8.64
CA GLN A 9 5.05 -18.59 -7.53
C GLN A 9 4.27 -18.76 -6.23
N LEU A 10 2.93 -18.66 -6.28
CA LEU A 10 2.06 -18.86 -5.11
C LEU A 10 1.94 -20.35 -4.74
N GLU A 11 1.90 -21.25 -5.72
CA GLU A 11 1.91 -22.71 -5.47
C GLU A 11 3.18 -23.12 -4.72
N LYS A 12 4.35 -22.62 -5.16
CA LYS A 12 5.60 -22.86 -4.43
C LYS A 12 5.57 -22.23 -3.04
N LEU A 13 5.00 -21.04 -2.89
CA LEU A 13 4.90 -20.34 -1.61
C LEU A 13 4.02 -21.10 -0.60
N PHE A 14 2.87 -21.61 -1.02
CA PHE A 14 1.92 -22.34 -0.18
C PHE A 14 2.19 -23.85 -0.10
N SER A 15 3.24 -24.35 -0.76
CA SER A 15 3.63 -25.76 -0.67
C SER A 15 3.95 -26.19 0.77
N GLU A 16 3.75 -27.47 1.05
CA GLU A 16 4.10 -28.10 2.33
C GLU A 16 5.58 -27.89 2.68
N GLU A 17 6.48 -28.01 1.71
CA GLU A 17 7.91 -27.74 1.90
C GLU A 17 8.17 -26.30 2.37
N SER A 18 7.54 -25.32 1.71
CA SER A 18 7.68 -23.91 2.09
C SER A 18 7.02 -23.60 3.43
N LYS A 19 5.92 -24.29 3.78
CA LYS A 19 5.28 -24.22 5.10
C LYS A 19 6.24 -24.66 6.20
N TYR A 20 6.87 -25.83 6.06
CA TYR A 20 7.83 -26.33 7.05
C TYR A 20 9.08 -25.46 7.14
N LYS A 21 9.56 -24.88 6.03
CA LYS A 21 10.65 -23.88 6.06
C LYS A 21 10.28 -22.64 6.87
N ARG A 22 9.05 -22.14 6.76
CA ARG A 22 8.59 -20.99 7.57
C ARG A 22 8.43 -21.34 9.05
N TRP A 23 7.94 -22.54 9.37
CA TRP A 23 7.88 -23.01 10.75
C TRP A 23 9.28 -23.11 11.36
N LEU A 24 10.23 -23.71 10.64
CA LEU A 24 11.63 -23.80 11.07
C LEU A 24 12.28 -22.42 11.24
N LEU A 25 12.01 -21.50 10.31
CA LEU A 25 12.47 -20.12 10.42
C LEU A 25 11.97 -19.50 11.72
N LEU A 26 10.68 -19.59 12.03
CA LEU A 26 10.12 -18.99 13.24
C LEU A 26 10.67 -19.64 14.52
N GLU A 27 10.79 -20.96 14.57
CA GLU A 27 11.44 -21.66 15.69
C GLU A 27 12.86 -21.16 15.93
N LYS A 28 13.66 -21.05 14.85
CA LYS A 28 15.00 -20.49 14.90
C LYS A 28 14.99 -19.06 15.43
N GLU A 29 14.12 -18.22 14.89
CA GLU A 29 14.06 -16.80 15.25
C GLU A 29 13.63 -16.58 16.70
N VAL A 30 12.68 -17.37 17.20
CA VAL A 30 12.29 -17.36 18.62
C VAL A 30 13.47 -17.76 19.50
N LEU A 31 14.17 -18.85 19.17
CA LEU A 31 15.34 -19.31 19.91
C LEU A 31 16.43 -18.24 19.98
N PHE A 32 16.71 -17.57 18.85
CA PHE A 32 17.68 -16.48 18.79
C PHE A 32 17.25 -15.29 19.65
N ALA A 33 15.96 -14.95 19.66
CA ALA A 33 15.46 -13.87 20.50
C ALA A 33 15.47 -14.21 22.00
N LEU A 34 15.30 -15.48 22.35
CA LEU A 34 15.35 -16.01 23.72
C LEU A 34 16.78 -16.24 24.24
N SER A 35 17.78 -16.24 23.37
CA SER A 35 19.17 -16.60 23.69
C SER A 35 19.71 -15.94 24.95
N GLU A 36 19.55 -14.61 25.07
CA GLU A 36 19.97 -13.83 26.23
C GLU A 36 19.24 -14.30 27.50
N SER A 37 17.92 -14.46 27.44
CA SER A 37 17.09 -14.86 28.60
C SER A 37 17.33 -16.29 29.06
N LEU A 38 17.68 -17.18 28.13
CA LEU A 38 17.94 -18.60 28.39
C LEU A 38 19.43 -18.90 28.59
N SER A 39 20.30 -17.88 28.58
CA SER A 39 21.76 -18.02 28.68
C SER A 39 22.34 -19.01 27.65
N ILE A 40 21.80 -19.01 26.44
CA ILE A 40 22.29 -19.85 25.33
C ILE A 40 23.58 -19.21 24.80
N ARG A 41 24.64 -20.00 24.65
CA ARG A 41 25.93 -19.51 24.16
C ARG A 41 25.82 -19.17 22.66
N GLU A 42 26.48 -18.08 22.21
CA GLU A 42 26.46 -17.69 20.79
C GLU A 42 26.97 -18.82 19.86
N GLU A 43 27.97 -19.57 20.32
CA GLU A 43 28.50 -20.75 19.61
C GLU A 43 27.44 -21.83 19.37
N GLU A 44 26.54 -22.07 20.33
CA GLU A 44 25.49 -23.07 20.22
C GLU A 44 24.40 -22.65 19.21
N LEU A 45 24.10 -21.35 19.14
CA LEU A 45 23.18 -20.79 18.13
C LEU A 45 23.77 -20.83 16.73
N LEU A 46 25.07 -20.51 16.60
CA LEU A 46 25.78 -20.57 15.34
C LEU A 46 25.87 -22.02 14.82
N GLU A 47 26.17 -22.97 15.71
CA GLU A 47 26.20 -24.38 15.36
C GLU A 47 24.82 -24.86 14.89
N PHE A 48 23.75 -24.44 15.56
CA PHE A 48 22.38 -24.73 15.13
C PHE A 48 22.05 -24.12 13.77
N GLU A 49 22.43 -22.88 13.52
CA GLU A 49 22.19 -22.20 12.24
C GLU A 49 22.94 -22.87 11.08
N LEU A 50 24.19 -23.26 11.30
CA LEU A 50 25.01 -23.97 10.30
C LEU A 50 24.50 -25.40 10.02
N GLN A 51 23.79 -26.01 10.97
CA GLN A 51 23.25 -27.36 10.88
C GLN A 51 21.72 -27.40 10.74
N LEU A 52 21.09 -26.31 10.30
CA LEU A 52 19.64 -26.26 10.13
C LEU A 52 19.15 -27.41 9.24
N PRO A 53 18.29 -28.30 9.75
CA PRO A 53 17.88 -29.46 9.00
C PRO A 53 16.94 -29.07 7.85
N SER A 54 17.08 -29.74 6.71
CA SER A 54 16.00 -29.77 5.73
C SER A 54 14.91 -30.72 6.24
N ILE A 55 13.65 -30.27 6.27
CA ILE A 55 12.49 -31.06 6.69
C ILE A 55 11.60 -31.31 5.47
N SER A 56 11.48 -32.57 5.06
CA SER A 56 10.66 -32.95 3.91
C SER A 56 9.21 -33.24 4.32
N PRO A 57 8.22 -32.99 3.43
CA PRO A 57 6.83 -33.33 3.71
C PRO A 57 6.58 -34.79 4.05
N GLN A 58 7.32 -35.71 3.43
CA GLN A 58 7.19 -37.15 3.65
C GLN A 58 7.58 -37.55 5.08
N GLU A 59 8.63 -36.95 5.65
CA GLU A 59 9.04 -37.21 7.02
C GLU A 59 7.98 -36.75 8.03
N VAL A 60 7.39 -35.57 7.79
CA VAL A 60 6.31 -35.04 8.62
C VAL A 60 5.06 -35.90 8.48
N GLU A 61 4.69 -36.34 7.28
CA GLU A 61 3.54 -37.23 7.04
C GLU A 61 3.66 -38.56 7.80
N VAL A 62 4.86 -39.18 7.80
CA VAL A 62 5.12 -40.40 8.57
C VAL A 62 4.94 -40.16 10.07
N SER A 63 5.43 -39.03 10.58
CA SER A 63 5.25 -38.65 11.99
C SER A 63 3.77 -38.34 12.32
N GLU A 64 3.08 -37.60 11.45
CA GLU A 64 1.68 -37.22 11.58
C GLU A 64 0.73 -38.41 11.59
N SER A 65 1.07 -39.47 10.84
CA SER A 65 0.32 -40.73 10.87
C SER A 65 0.17 -41.30 12.29
N LYS A 66 1.12 -41.00 13.18
CA LYS A 66 1.15 -41.39 14.60
C LYS A 66 0.59 -40.30 15.51
N THR A 67 1.02 -39.05 15.35
CA THR A 67 0.65 -37.95 16.26
C THR A 67 -0.77 -37.42 16.03
N LYS A 68 -1.32 -37.61 14.83
CA LYS A 68 -2.58 -37.02 14.36
C LYS A 68 -2.64 -35.49 14.51
N HIS A 69 -1.47 -34.85 14.50
CA HIS A 69 -1.31 -33.41 14.63
C HIS A 69 -0.08 -32.95 13.84
N ASP A 70 -0.31 -32.20 12.75
CA ASP A 70 0.71 -31.77 11.79
C ASP A 70 1.89 -30.99 12.41
N PHE A 71 1.60 -30.00 13.26
CA PHE A 71 2.65 -29.20 13.89
C PHE A 71 3.47 -30.00 14.91
N VAL A 72 2.82 -30.86 15.71
CA VAL A 72 3.53 -31.77 16.62
C VAL A 72 4.39 -32.77 15.83
N ALA A 73 3.88 -33.27 14.70
CA ALA A 73 4.65 -34.14 13.82
C ALA A 73 5.91 -33.45 13.29
N PHE A 74 5.77 -32.19 12.84
CA PHE A 74 6.90 -31.36 12.44
C PHE A 74 7.91 -31.15 13.57
N LEU A 75 7.45 -30.82 14.78
CA LEU A 75 8.32 -30.66 15.94
C LEU A 75 9.10 -31.93 16.27
N GLN A 76 8.46 -33.10 16.26
CA GLN A 76 9.16 -34.36 16.49
C GLN A 76 10.25 -34.63 15.45
N VAL A 77 9.98 -34.34 14.17
CA VAL A 77 10.99 -34.47 13.11
C VAL A 77 12.13 -33.49 13.30
N LEU A 78 11.83 -32.25 13.69
CA LEU A 78 12.84 -31.24 13.99
C LEU A 78 13.71 -31.67 15.18
N GLU A 79 13.09 -32.01 16.31
CA GLU A 79 13.78 -32.49 17.52
C GLU A 79 14.65 -33.72 17.24
N ASP A 80 14.14 -34.71 16.50
CA ASP A 80 14.90 -35.90 16.14
C ASP A 80 16.16 -35.59 15.33
N LYS A 81 16.07 -34.58 14.45
CA LYS A 81 17.18 -34.13 13.60
C LYS A 81 18.16 -33.22 14.33
N THR A 82 17.74 -32.57 15.41
CA THR A 82 18.58 -31.61 16.15
C THR A 82 19.01 -32.12 17.51
N LYS A 83 18.57 -33.31 17.96
CA LYS A 83 18.84 -33.86 19.30
C LYS A 83 20.31 -33.94 19.72
N HIS A 84 21.24 -33.99 18.76
CA HIS A 84 22.68 -33.97 19.03
C HIS A 84 23.21 -32.57 19.40
N LEU A 85 22.41 -31.52 19.16
CA LEU A 85 22.75 -30.13 19.45
C LEU A 85 22.21 -29.72 20.83
N PRO A 86 23.02 -29.05 21.68
CA PRO A 86 22.59 -28.59 23.00
C PRO A 86 21.34 -27.71 22.99
N VAL A 87 21.16 -26.90 21.92
CA VAL A 87 20.01 -26.00 21.81
C VAL A 87 18.68 -26.71 21.58
N SER A 88 18.69 -27.99 21.18
CA SER A 88 17.47 -28.71 20.80
C SER A 88 16.44 -28.78 21.94
N ARG A 89 16.89 -28.70 23.20
CA ARG A 89 16.02 -28.69 24.38
C ARG A 89 15.18 -27.41 24.54
N TRP A 90 15.53 -26.35 23.80
CA TRP A 90 14.89 -25.04 23.87
C TRP A 90 13.98 -24.77 22.66
N ILE A 91 13.92 -25.70 21.70
CA ILE A 91 12.99 -25.61 20.57
C ILE A 91 11.57 -25.55 21.13
N HIS A 92 10.74 -24.67 20.56
CA HIS A 92 9.37 -24.42 21.00
C HIS A 92 9.19 -23.94 22.46
N TYR A 93 10.24 -23.42 23.11
CA TYR A 93 10.17 -23.00 24.52
C TYR A 93 9.13 -21.89 24.76
N GLY A 94 8.16 -22.17 25.64
CA GLY A 94 7.14 -21.20 26.08
C GLY A 94 6.07 -20.88 25.02
N LEU A 95 6.09 -21.57 23.88
CA LEU A 95 5.18 -21.36 22.76
C LEU A 95 3.98 -22.31 22.79
N THR A 96 2.96 -21.95 22.01
CA THR A 96 1.92 -22.89 21.56
C THR A 96 1.96 -23.05 20.04
N SER A 97 1.40 -24.13 19.49
CA SER A 97 1.38 -24.40 18.04
C SER A 97 0.89 -23.21 17.21
N SER A 98 -0.15 -22.50 17.69
CA SER A 98 -0.70 -21.33 16.99
C SER A 98 0.23 -20.13 16.94
N ASP A 99 1.19 -19.99 17.85
CA ASP A 99 2.17 -18.91 17.79
C ASP A 99 3.01 -19.01 16.51
N ILE A 100 3.43 -20.24 16.17
CA ILE A 100 4.20 -20.52 14.96
C ILE A 100 3.28 -20.60 13.74
N ILE A 101 2.16 -21.30 13.81
CA ILE A 101 1.26 -21.49 12.66
C ILE A 101 0.69 -20.16 12.15
N ASP A 102 0.13 -19.32 13.02
CA ASP A 102 -0.45 -18.04 12.60
C ASP A 102 0.66 -17.10 12.08
N SER A 103 1.79 -16.97 12.79
CA SER A 103 2.92 -16.13 12.35
C SER A 103 3.52 -16.61 11.01
N ALA A 104 3.58 -17.92 10.76
CA ALA A 104 4.05 -18.49 9.50
C ALA A 104 3.08 -18.23 8.35
N THR A 105 1.78 -18.27 8.66
CA THR A 105 0.72 -17.93 7.71
C THR A 105 0.80 -16.45 7.37
N SER A 106 1.02 -15.57 8.35
CA SER A 106 1.27 -14.14 8.14
C SER A 106 2.45 -13.87 7.21
N LEU A 107 3.57 -14.60 7.36
CA LEU A 107 4.69 -14.53 6.42
C LEU A 107 4.30 -14.94 5.00
N ALA A 108 3.57 -16.04 4.84
CA ALA A 108 3.10 -16.49 3.52
C ALA A 108 2.16 -15.46 2.87
N LEU A 109 1.22 -14.90 3.64
CA LEU A 109 0.30 -13.89 3.15
C LEU A 109 1.02 -12.61 2.73
N ARG A 110 2.02 -12.15 3.50
CA ARG A 110 2.86 -11.00 3.10
C ARG A 110 3.47 -11.20 1.71
N GLU A 111 4.12 -12.34 1.48
CA GLU A 111 4.76 -12.63 0.19
C GLU A 111 3.73 -12.71 -0.94
N ALA A 112 2.58 -13.35 -0.69
CA ALA A 112 1.49 -13.40 -1.66
C ALA A 112 0.95 -11.99 -1.98
N ASN A 113 0.84 -11.12 -0.98
CA ASN A 113 0.38 -9.74 -1.13
C ASN A 113 1.36 -8.90 -1.93
N LEU A 114 2.67 -9.04 -1.71
CA LEU A 114 3.69 -8.33 -2.50
C LEU A 114 3.62 -8.70 -3.98
N LEU A 115 3.43 -10.00 -4.30
CA LEU A 115 3.23 -10.46 -5.67
C LEU A 115 1.95 -9.89 -6.28
N LEU A 116 0.85 -9.92 -5.52
CA LEU A 116 -0.44 -9.42 -5.95
C LEU A 116 -0.42 -7.91 -6.20
N LEU A 117 0.17 -7.12 -5.30
CA LEU A 117 0.27 -5.67 -5.43
C LEU A 117 1.04 -5.27 -6.68
N LYS A 118 2.14 -5.97 -6.99
CA LYS A 118 2.86 -5.75 -8.25
C LYS A 118 1.97 -5.96 -9.47
N GLU A 119 1.16 -7.01 -9.50
CA GLU A 119 0.25 -7.29 -10.61
C GLU A 119 -0.89 -6.27 -10.69
N LEU A 120 -1.37 -5.77 -9.55
CA LEU A 120 -2.37 -4.70 -9.47
C LEU A 120 -1.85 -3.37 -10.00
N GLU A 121 -0.59 -3.02 -9.71
CA GLU A 121 0.06 -1.83 -10.28
C GLU A 121 0.22 -1.93 -11.80
N GLU A 122 0.58 -3.11 -12.32
CA GLU A 122 0.61 -3.34 -13.77
C GLU A 122 -0.78 -3.21 -14.41
N LEU A 123 -1.85 -3.66 -13.74
CA LEU A 123 -3.22 -3.45 -14.22
C LEU A 123 -3.62 -1.97 -14.19
N LYS A 124 -3.30 -1.24 -13.11
CA LYS A 124 -3.54 0.20 -13.00
C LYS A 124 -2.91 0.96 -14.15
N LYS A 125 -1.64 0.65 -14.47
CA LYS A 125 -0.93 1.25 -15.59
C LYS A 125 -1.66 0.99 -16.91
N THR A 126 -2.09 -0.25 -17.18
CA THR A 126 -2.88 -0.57 -18.37
C THR A 126 -4.21 0.20 -18.41
N LEU A 127 -4.91 0.33 -17.27
CA LEU A 127 -6.15 1.11 -17.18
C LEU A 127 -5.91 2.60 -17.46
N TYR A 128 -4.84 3.18 -16.92
CA TYR A 128 -4.42 4.55 -17.19
C TYR A 128 -4.14 4.76 -18.68
N GLU A 129 -3.35 3.88 -19.29
CA GLU A 129 -2.99 3.96 -20.71
C GLU A 129 -4.23 3.86 -21.61
N LEU A 130 -5.15 2.92 -21.33
CA LEU A 130 -6.39 2.77 -22.10
C LEU A 130 -7.36 3.93 -21.88
N ALA A 131 -7.44 4.46 -20.66
CA ALA A 131 -8.26 5.63 -20.37
C ALA A 131 -7.82 6.79 -21.27
N TYR A 132 -6.55 7.17 -21.25
CA TYR A 132 -6.04 8.26 -22.09
C TYR A 132 -6.12 7.96 -23.58
N LYS A 133 -5.75 6.74 -24.00
CA LYS A 133 -5.82 6.32 -25.41
C LYS A 133 -7.23 6.50 -26.01
N TYR A 134 -8.26 6.29 -25.20
CA TYR A 134 -9.65 6.36 -25.63
C TYR A 134 -10.45 7.50 -25.01
N MET A 135 -9.78 8.51 -24.45
CA MET A 135 -10.41 9.66 -23.80
C MET A 135 -11.34 10.40 -24.78
N ASP A 136 -10.90 10.61 -26.02
CA ASP A 136 -11.68 11.32 -27.04
C ASP A 136 -12.52 10.38 -27.93
N THR A 137 -12.61 9.09 -27.57
CA THR A 137 -13.40 8.11 -28.33
C THR A 137 -14.86 8.16 -27.89
N LEU A 138 -15.73 8.76 -28.70
CA LEU A 138 -17.17 8.84 -28.44
C LEU A 138 -17.82 7.46 -28.35
N GLN A 139 -18.65 7.27 -27.32
CA GLN A 139 -19.49 6.10 -27.11
C GLN A 139 -20.87 6.55 -26.64
N VAL A 140 -21.93 5.85 -27.05
CA VAL A 140 -23.25 6.10 -26.46
C VAL A 140 -23.29 5.60 -25.01
N GLY A 141 -23.61 6.49 -24.08
CA GLY A 141 -23.87 6.14 -22.69
C GLY A 141 -25.14 5.31 -22.57
N ARG A 142 -25.17 4.36 -21.62
CA ARG A 142 -26.30 3.46 -21.44
C ARG A 142 -26.76 3.43 -19.99
N THR A 143 -28.01 3.85 -19.76
CA THR A 143 -28.71 3.75 -18.46
C THR A 143 -29.87 2.78 -18.60
N HIS A 144 -30.03 1.82 -17.68
CA HIS A 144 -31.02 0.73 -17.80
C HIS A 144 -30.94 -0.06 -19.13
N GLY A 145 -29.73 -0.14 -19.72
CA GLY A 145 -29.52 -0.74 -21.04
C GLY A 145 -30.12 0.05 -22.22
N ARG A 146 -30.52 1.31 -22.02
CA ARG A 146 -31.04 2.20 -23.06
C ARG A 146 -30.06 3.34 -23.35
N HIS A 147 -30.03 3.82 -24.60
CA HIS A 147 -29.19 4.96 -24.99
C HIS A 147 -29.60 6.21 -24.20
N ALA A 148 -28.61 6.83 -23.57
CA ALA A 148 -28.72 8.08 -22.83
C ALA A 148 -27.93 9.17 -23.59
N GLU A 149 -27.14 9.97 -22.89
CA GLU A 149 -26.21 10.92 -23.49
C GLU A 149 -24.93 10.23 -23.99
N LEU A 150 -24.12 10.94 -24.77
CA LEU A 150 -22.80 10.48 -25.17
C LEU A 150 -21.81 10.53 -24.01
N SER A 151 -20.83 9.64 -24.08
CA SER A 151 -19.73 9.55 -23.13
C SER A 151 -18.44 9.22 -23.88
N SER A 152 -17.35 9.11 -23.14
CA SER A 152 -16.08 8.62 -23.65
C SER A 152 -15.95 7.13 -23.38
N PHE A 153 -15.44 6.38 -24.35
CA PHE A 153 -15.06 5.00 -24.15
C PHE A 153 -13.97 4.87 -23.08
N GLY A 154 -12.99 5.78 -23.04
CA GLY A 154 -11.90 5.80 -22.05
C GLY A 154 -12.38 5.97 -20.60
N LEU A 155 -13.54 6.60 -20.39
CA LEU A 155 -14.05 6.91 -19.05
C LEU A 155 -14.27 5.66 -18.19
N LYS A 156 -14.61 4.50 -18.78
CA LYS A 156 -14.81 3.25 -18.02
C LYS A 156 -13.53 2.74 -17.37
N PHE A 157 -12.38 2.94 -18.02
CA PHE A 157 -11.08 2.58 -17.48
C PHE A 157 -10.65 3.57 -16.39
N ALA A 158 -10.92 4.86 -16.58
CA ALA A 158 -10.67 5.88 -15.55
C ALA A 158 -11.48 5.63 -14.27
N ILE A 159 -12.77 5.29 -14.41
CA ILE A 159 -13.62 4.92 -13.26
C ILE A 159 -13.08 3.66 -12.59
N THR A 160 -12.70 2.65 -13.37
CA THR A 160 -12.17 1.40 -12.80
C THR A 160 -10.83 1.63 -12.09
N TYR A 161 -9.94 2.46 -12.65
CA TYR A 161 -8.70 2.87 -12.00
C TYR A 161 -8.96 3.53 -10.64
N GLN A 162 -9.88 4.51 -10.60
CA GLN A 162 -10.19 5.23 -9.37
C GLN A 162 -10.77 4.32 -8.28
N GLU A 163 -11.68 3.41 -8.64
CA GLU A 163 -12.25 2.46 -7.68
C GLU A 163 -11.24 1.40 -7.25
N LEU A 164 -10.35 1.00 -8.16
CA LEU A 164 -9.26 0.07 -7.86
C LEU A 164 -8.26 0.68 -6.86
N GLU A 165 -7.90 1.96 -7.01
CA GLU A 165 -7.06 2.68 -6.05
C GLU A 165 -7.63 2.61 -4.62
N LYS A 166 -8.93 2.94 -4.45
CA LYS A 166 -9.59 2.86 -3.14
C LYS A 166 -9.63 1.44 -2.57
N ALA A 167 -9.80 0.43 -3.43
CA ALA A 167 -9.80 -0.97 -3.00
C ALA A 167 -8.39 -1.45 -2.61
N ILE A 168 -7.35 -0.95 -3.28
CA ILE A 168 -5.95 -1.18 -2.92
C ILE A 168 -5.62 -0.51 -1.58
N GLU A 169 -6.10 0.71 -1.31
CA GLU A 169 -5.98 1.36 0.00
C GLU A 169 -6.57 0.48 1.12
N LEU A 170 -7.76 -0.08 0.91
CA LEU A 170 -8.37 -1.03 1.85
C LEU A 170 -7.53 -2.30 2.03
N LEU A 171 -6.93 -2.82 0.95
CA LEU A 171 -6.01 -3.96 1.02
C LEU A 171 -4.77 -3.61 1.86
N TYR A 172 -4.16 -2.43 1.69
CA TYR A 172 -3.04 -2.02 2.54
C TYR A 172 -3.42 -1.95 4.02
N HIS A 173 -4.62 -1.46 4.35
CA HIS A 173 -5.10 -1.46 5.73
C HIS A 173 -5.35 -2.88 6.27
N SER A 174 -5.94 -3.76 5.47
CA SER A 174 -6.25 -5.14 5.87
C SER A 174 -4.99 -6.00 6.02
N ARG A 175 -3.96 -5.76 5.19
CA ARG A 175 -2.61 -6.35 5.30
C ARG A 175 -2.02 -6.16 6.69
N ARG A 176 -2.12 -4.95 7.28
CA ARG A 176 -1.64 -4.68 8.65
C ARG A 176 -2.29 -5.57 9.71
N GLN A 177 -3.48 -6.08 9.45
CA GLN A 177 -4.21 -6.93 10.38
C GLN A 177 -3.75 -8.39 10.34
N VAL A 178 -3.16 -8.83 9.22
CA VAL A 178 -2.79 -10.24 8.97
C VAL A 178 -1.30 -10.46 8.78
N GLU A 179 -0.51 -9.43 8.49
CA GLU A 179 0.95 -9.46 8.38
C GLU A 179 1.60 -9.21 9.75
N VAL A 180 1.34 -10.11 10.70
CA VAL A 180 1.65 -9.94 12.12
C VAL A 180 2.49 -11.10 12.67
N ILE A 181 3.26 -10.84 13.72
CA ILE A 181 3.82 -11.83 14.63
C ILE A 181 2.90 -11.92 15.85
N THR A 182 2.70 -13.15 16.31
CA THR A 182 1.84 -13.46 17.45
C THR A 182 2.49 -14.54 18.30
N LEU A 183 3.07 -14.16 19.44
CA LEU A 183 3.77 -15.04 20.37
C LEU A 183 3.27 -14.79 21.79
N LYS A 184 2.25 -15.53 22.20
CA LYS A 184 1.49 -15.23 23.43
C LYS A 184 1.19 -16.45 24.29
N GLY A 185 1.64 -17.63 23.86
CA GLY A 185 1.45 -18.89 24.55
C GLY A 185 0.00 -19.38 24.49
N SER A 186 -0.29 -20.42 25.29
CA SER A 186 -1.48 -21.25 25.15
C SER A 186 -2.83 -20.53 25.29
N THR A 187 -2.92 -19.44 26.05
CA THR A 187 -4.19 -18.71 26.29
C THR A 187 -4.08 -17.21 26.03
N GLY A 188 -2.97 -16.75 25.44
CA GLY A 188 -2.74 -15.33 25.17
C GLY A 188 -2.33 -14.49 26.38
N THR A 189 -1.91 -15.13 27.47
CA THR A 189 -1.56 -14.46 28.73
C THR A 189 -0.07 -14.15 28.87
N TYR A 190 0.77 -14.56 27.92
CA TYR A 190 2.23 -14.40 27.99
C TYR A 190 2.87 -15.09 29.21
N ALA A 191 2.20 -16.08 29.80
CA ALA A 191 2.62 -16.73 31.05
C ALA A 191 4.02 -17.37 30.99
N HIS A 192 4.47 -17.75 29.80
CA HIS A 192 5.73 -18.48 29.58
C HIS A 192 6.64 -17.83 28.54
N ILE A 193 6.25 -16.70 27.96
CA ILE A 193 7.05 -15.98 26.95
C ILE A 193 6.84 -14.47 27.09
N SER A 194 7.95 -13.73 27.15
CA SER A 194 7.91 -12.28 27.28
C SER A 194 7.36 -11.62 26.00
N PRO A 195 6.45 -10.63 26.11
CA PRO A 195 5.98 -9.84 24.96
C PRO A 195 7.11 -9.15 24.17
N GLU A 196 8.28 -8.92 24.78
CA GLU A 196 9.44 -8.33 24.11
C GLU A 196 10.00 -9.22 22.98
N ILE A 197 9.86 -10.55 23.12
CA ILE A 197 10.29 -11.51 22.09
C ILE A 197 9.46 -11.32 20.82
N GLN A 198 8.16 -11.08 20.96
CA GLN A 198 7.26 -10.77 19.85
C GLN A 198 7.74 -9.55 19.07
N GLU A 199 8.10 -8.47 19.76
CA GLU A 199 8.60 -7.24 19.12
C GLU A 199 9.94 -7.45 18.42
N LYS A 200 10.87 -8.17 19.05
CA LYS A 200 12.16 -8.51 18.43
C LYS A 200 11.93 -9.25 17.10
N LEU A 201 10.99 -10.21 17.09
CA LEU A 201 10.66 -10.97 15.89
C LEU A 201 9.91 -10.14 14.85
N ALA A 202 8.93 -9.32 15.26
CA ALA A 202 8.19 -8.43 14.37
C ALA A 202 9.15 -7.48 13.62
N GLN A 203 10.10 -6.89 14.33
CA GLN A 203 11.14 -6.05 13.74
C GLN A 203 12.04 -6.84 12.77
N ARG A 204 12.56 -7.99 13.21
CA ARG A 204 13.49 -8.80 12.41
C ARG A 204 12.84 -9.36 11.15
N LEU A 205 11.58 -9.77 11.25
CA LEU A 205 10.83 -10.37 10.16
C LEU A 205 10.02 -9.35 9.37
N LYS A 206 10.10 -8.04 9.67
CA LYS A 206 9.35 -6.97 8.99
C LYS A 206 7.84 -7.26 8.97
N LEU A 207 7.31 -7.57 10.14
CA LEU A 207 5.87 -7.80 10.38
C LEU A 207 5.41 -6.89 11.53
N PHE A 208 4.10 -6.77 11.70
CA PHE A 208 3.52 -6.07 12.84
C PHE A 208 3.42 -6.96 14.07
N SER A 209 3.11 -6.36 15.22
CA SER A 209 2.79 -7.11 16.44
C SER A 209 1.32 -7.00 16.79
N VAL A 210 0.78 -8.07 17.37
CA VAL A 210 -0.57 -8.08 17.93
C VAL A 210 -0.52 -8.52 19.38
N TYR A 211 -1.02 -7.67 20.27
CA TYR A 211 -1.08 -7.95 21.72
C TYR A 211 -2.44 -8.43 22.20
N SER A 212 -3.50 -8.14 21.45
CA SER A 212 -4.88 -8.48 21.79
C SER A 212 -5.31 -9.76 21.07
N SER A 213 -4.77 -10.91 21.48
CA SER A 213 -5.14 -12.23 20.96
C SER A 213 -5.13 -13.28 22.06
N THR A 214 -5.96 -14.31 21.90
CA THR A 214 -6.00 -15.51 22.74
C THR A 214 -5.02 -16.56 22.19
N GLN A 215 -5.37 -17.84 22.17
CA GLN A 215 -4.51 -18.88 21.60
C GLN A 215 -4.26 -18.68 20.09
N ALA A 216 -5.22 -18.11 19.34
CA ALA A 216 -4.99 -17.67 17.95
C ALA A 216 -5.38 -16.21 17.72
N LEU A 217 -4.99 -15.70 16.55
CA LEU A 217 -5.42 -14.40 16.08
C LEU A 217 -6.96 -14.33 15.94
N PRO A 218 -7.59 -13.23 16.38
CA PRO A 218 -9.01 -13.00 16.14
C PRO A 218 -9.34 -13.09 14.65
N ARG A 219 -10.26 -13.99 14.27
CA ARG A 219 -10.55 -14.30 12.86
C ARG A 219 -11.27 -13.19 12.09
N GLY A 220 -11.74 -12.14 12.78
CA GLY A 220 -12.15 -10.89 12.14
C GLY A 220 -11.04 -10.23 11.32
N ARG A 221 -9.77 -10.47 11.67
CA ARG A 221 -8.59 -9.99 10.91
C ARG A 221 -8.51 -10.63 9.53
N TYR A 222 -8.63 -11.97 9.46
CA TYR A 222 -8.64 -12.67 8.18
C TYR A 222 -9.89 -12.38 7.35
N PHE A 223 -11.06 -12.20 7.99
CA PHE A 223 -12.26 -11.74 7.27
C PHE A 223 -12.04 -10.38 6.60
N SER A 224 -11.49 -9.39 7.31
CA SER A 224 -11.20 -8.06 6.75
C SER A 224 -10.24 -8.15 5.54
N TYR A 225 -9.21 -8.99 5.64
CA TYR A 225 -8.28 -9.25 4.55
C TYR A 225 -8.95 -9.93 3.34
N LEU A 226 -9.64 -11.05 3.55
CA LEU A 226 -10.31 -11.78 2.46
C LEU A 226 -11.44 -10.97 1.81
N PHE A 227 -12.13 -10.13 2.59
CA PHE A 227 -13.09 -9.16 2.08
C PHE A 227 -12.43 -8.15 1.14
N SER A 228 -11.27 -7.60 1.50
CA SER A 228 -10.56 -6.64 0.64
C SER A 228 -10.16 -7.28 -0.70
N LEU A 229 -9.69 -8.53 -0.70
CA LEU A 229 -9.41 -9.26 -1.94
C LEU A 229 -10.69 -9.47 -2.77
N SER A 230 -11.79 -9.84 -2.12
CA SER A 230 -13.08 -10.02 -2.78
C SER A 230 -13.62 -8.74 -3.40
N LEU A 231 -13.47 -7.60 -2.72
CA LEU A 231 -13.89 -6.29 -3.25
C LEU A 231 -13.17 -5.99 -4.56
N ILE A 232 -11.84 -6.16 -4.60
CA ILE A 232 -11.05 -5.98 -5.82
C ILE A 232 -11.59 -6.90 -6.93
N GLY A 233 -11.76 -8.20 -6.65
CA GLY A 233 -12.30 -9.14 -7.64
C GLY A 233 -13.68 -8.74 -8.17
N GLN A 234 -14.58 -8.24 -7.31
CA GLN A 234 -15.91 -7.77 -7.72
C GLN A 234 -15.85 -6.52 -8.61
N LEU A 235 -14.98 -5.56 -8.30
CA LEU A 235 -14.75 -4.38 -9.13
C LEU A 235 -14.24 -4.75 -10.52
N LEU A 236 -13.25 -5.66 -10.59
CA LEU A 236 -12.71 -6.14 -11.87
C LEU A 236 -13.75 -6.93 -12.67
N ASN A 237 -14.59 -7.72 -11.98
CA ASN A 237 -15.72 -8.39 -12.62
C ASN A 237 -16.77 -7.41 -13.16
N ALA A 238 -16.98 -6.25 -12.51
CA ALA A 238 -17.88 -5.22 -13.04
C ALA A 238 -17.40 -4.68 -14.39
N LEU A 239 -16.10 -4.41 -14.52
CA LEU A 239 -15.50 -4.04 -15.81
C LEU A 239 -15.62 -5.19 -16.83
N ALA A 240 -15.28 -6.42 -16.44
CA ALA A 240 -15.40 -7.58 -17.31
C ALA A 240 -16.84 -7.81 -17.81
N PHE A 241 -17.84 -7.61 -16.96
CA PHE A 241 -19.25 -7.67 -17.32
C PHE A 241 -19.64 -6.58 -18.33
N ASN A 242 -19.14 -5.35 -18.16
CA ASN A 242 -19.34 -4.28 -19.13
C ASN A 242 -18.75 -4.66 -20.49
N LEU A 243 -17.50 -5.12 -20.52
CA LEU A 243 -16.81 -5.53 -21.76
C LEU A 243 -17.52 -6.68 -22.46
N ARG A 244 -17.99 -7.70 -21.73
CA ARG A 244 -18.84 -8.79 -22.31
C ARG A 244 -20.11 -8.27 -22.95
N THR A 245 -20.70 -7.22 -22.39
CA THR A 245 -21.90 -6.61 -22.98
C THR A 245 -21.56 -5.91 -24.29
N LEU A 246 -20.42 -5.19 -24.34
CA LEU A 246 -19.95 -4.47 -25.52
C LEU A 246 -19.50 -5.40 -26.66
N SER A 247 -19.09 -6.62 -26.34
CA SER A 247 -18.67 -7.63 -27.32
C SER A 247 -19.83 -8.40 -27.98
N ARG A 248 -21.08 -8.22 -27.51
CA ARG A 248 -22.24 -8.90 -28.12
C ARG A 248 -22.45 -8.42 -29.54
N GLU A 249 -22.96 -9.29 -30.39
CA GLU A 249 -23.13 -9.06 -31.83
C GLU A 249 -24.02 -7.84 -32.14
N GLU A 250 -25.03 -7.56 -31.31
CA GLU A 250 -25.92 -6.40 -31.52
C GLU A 250 -25.29 -5.07 -31.09
N ILE A 251 -24.17 -5.10 -30.36
CA ILE A 251 -23.43 -3.90 -29.94
C ILE A 251 -22.12 -3.78 -30.73
N GLY A 252 -21.28 -4.82 -30.71
CA GLY A 252 -20.10 -4.97 -31.55
C GLY A 252 -19.07 -3.85 -31.39
N GLU A 253 -19.02 -3.20 -30.23
CA GLU A 253 -18.13 -2.04 -30.01
C GLU A 253 -16.68 -2.48 -29.72
N ILE A 254 -16.49 -3.73 -29.29
CA ILE A 254 -15.18 -4.29 -29.00
C ILE A 254 -15.04 -5.72 -29.54
N SER A 255 -13.78 -6.10 -29.77
CA SER A 255 -13.36 -7.48 -30.04
C SER A 255 -12.08 -7.79 -29.26
N GLU A 256 -11.81 -9.08 -29.06
CA GLU A 256 -10.52 -9.56 -28.56
C GLU A 256 -9.68 -10.00 -29.76
N LYS A 257 -8.40 -9.60 -29.77
CA LYS A 257 -7.45 -10.10 -30.77
C LYS A 257 -7.28 -11.61 -30.61
N LEU A 258 -7.69 -12.38 -31.62
CA LEU A 258 -7.57 -13.83 -31.60
C LEU A 258 -6.14 -14.28 -31.88
N SER A 259 -5.66 -15.23 -31.09
CA SER A 259 -4.36 -15.87 -31.34
C SER A 259 -4.42 -16.80 -32.55
N HIS A 260 -3.28 -16.97 -33.24
CA HIS A 260 -3.21 -17.81 -34.43
C HIS A 260 -3.57 -19.27 -34.08
N GLY A 261 -4.64 -19.79 -34.67
CA GLY A 261 -5.15 -21.15 -34.38
C GLY A 261 -6.22 -21.25 -33.28
N GLN A 262 -6.65 -20.13 -32.67
CA GLN A 262 -7.72 -20.14 -31.67
C GLN A 262 -9.08 -20.48 -32.31
N ILE A 263 -9.64 -21.62 -31.94
CA ILE A 263 -10.97 -22.07 -32.37
C ILE A 263 -12.00 -21.51 -31.37
N GLY A 264 -12.79 -20.53 -31.80
CA GLY A 264 -13.80 -19.88 -30.94
C GLY A 264 -15.02 -20.76 -30.62
N SER A 265 -15.33 -21.73 -31.48
CA SER A 265 -16.38 -22.74 -31.28
C SER A 265 -16.10 -23.99 -32.10
N SER A 266 -16.41 -25.17 -31.55
CA SER A 266 -16.24 -26.46 -32.24
C SER A 266 -17.19 -26.67 -33.42
N SER A 267 -18.31 -25.96 -33.49
CA SER A 267 -19.35 -26.15 -34.52
C SER A 267 -19.61 -24.92 -35.38
N MET A 268 -19.32 -23.71 -34.88
CA MET A 268 -19.65 -22.45 -35.56
C MET A 268 -18.38 -21.65 -35.86
N PRO A 269 -17.85 -21.70 -37.10
CA PRO A 269 -16.60 -21.03 -37.46
C PRO A 269 -16.58 -19.51 -37.25
N HIS A 270 -17.75 -18.85 -37.26
CA HIS A 270 -17.90 -17.41 -37.08
C HIS A 270 -17.98 -16.98 -35.60
N LYS A 271 -18.14 -17.92 -34.65
CA LYS A 271 -18.46 -17.60 -33.26
C LYS A 271 -17.20 -17.30 -32.45
N SER A 272 -17.06 -16.05 -32.01
CA SER A 272 -16.01 -15.60 -31.10
C SER A 272 -16.62 -15.30 -29.72
N ASN A 273 -16.16 -15.99 -28.68
CA ASN A 273 -16.71 -15.87 -27.33
C ASN A 273 -15.72 -15.13 -26.40
N PRO A 274 -16.19 -14.22 -25.52
CA PRO A 274 -15.34 -13.55 -24.54
C PRO A 274 -15.00 -14.45 -23.33
N VAL A 275 -14.45 -15.64 -23.58
CA VAL A 275 -14.26 -16.71 -22.57
C VAL A 275 -13.40 -16.26 -21.39
N ARG A 276 -12.40 -15.40 -21.62
CA ARG A 276 -11.55 -14.86 -20.56
C ARG A 276 -12.32 -13.97 -19.59
N LEU A 277 -13.19 -13.11 -20.12
CA LEU A 277 -14.05 -12.26 -19.28
C LEU A 277 -15.09 -13.09 -18.51
N GLU A 278 -15.58 -14.19 -19.09
CA GLU A 278 -16.46 -15.14 -18.40
C GLU A 278 -15.73 -15.91 -17.31
N ASN A 279 -14.47 -16.28 -17.55
CA ASN A 279 -13.61 -16.90 -16.55
C ASN A 279 -13.38 -15.96 -15.36
N ILE A 280 -13.03 -14.69 -15.62
CA ILE A 280 -12.91 -13.65 -14.59
C ILE A 280 -14.18 -13.57 -13.73
N ALA A 281 -15.35 -13.58 -14.36
CA ALA A 281 -16.62 -13.56 -13.64
C ALA A 281 -16.82 -14.79 -12.75
N GLY A 282 -16.44 -15.99 -13.22
CA GLY A 282 -16.49 -17.22 -12.44
C GLY A 282 -15.57 -17.19 -11.22
N LEU A 283 -14.29 -16.84 -11.42
CA LEU A 283 -13.30 -16.78 -10.34
C LEU A 283 -13.65 -15.71 -9.29
N SER A 284 -14.15 -14.54 -9.73
CA SER A 284 -14.54 -13.46 -8.83
C SER A 284 -15.71 -13.85 -7.93
N ARG A 285 -16.68 -14.61 -8.44
CA ARG A 285 -17.81 -15.14 -7.64
C ARG A 285 -17.33 -16.15 -6.58
N TRP A 286 -16.37 -17.00 -6.94
CA TRP A 286 -15.77 -17.93 -5.99
C TRP A 286 -15.00 -17.21 -4.89
N LEU A 287 -14.22 -16.19 -5.25
CA LEU A 287 -13.53 -15.32 -4.29
C LEU A 287 -14.51 -14.64 -3.31
N THR A 288 -15.67 -14.17 -3.78
CA THR A 288 -16.74 -13.65 -2.90
C THR A 288 -17.22 -14.70 -1.91
N LYS A 289 -17.42 -15.94 -2.34
CA LYS A 289 -17.84 -17.02 -1.41
C LYS A 289 -16.76 -17.40 -0.41
N ILE A 290 -15.49 -17.29 -0.76
CA ILE A 290 -14.40 -17.46 0.21
C ILE A 290 -14.46 -16.38 1.30
N ALA A 291 -14.69 -15.11 0.94
CA ALA A 291 -14.83 -14.04 1.92
C ALA A 291 -16.05 -14.24 2.83
N GLU A 292 -17.20 -14.61 2.28
CA GLU A 292 -18.40 -14.95 3.06
C GLU A 292 -18.14 -16.12 4.02
N LEU A 293 -17.47 -17.19 3.56
CA LEU A 293 -17.10 -18.33 4.41
C LEU A 293 -16.20 -17.90 5.57
N SER A 294 -15.23 -17.02 5.32
CA SER A 294 -14.30 -16.56 6.36
C SER A 294 -14.99 -15.76 7.48
N GLN A 295 -16.14 -15.13 7.19
CA GLN A 295 -16.95 -14.48 8.21
C GLN A 295 -17.46 -15.48 9.25
N LEU A 296 -17.75 -16.73 8.83
CA LEU A 296 -18.23 -17.80 9.70
C LEU A 296 -17.14 -18.35 10.63
N ASN A 297 -15.85 -18.04 10.39
CA ASN A 297 -14.74 -18.39 11.28
C ASN A 297 -14.60 -17.43 12.47
N ILE A 298 -15.35 -16.32 12.53
CA ILE A 298 -15.24 -15.30 13.59
C ILE A 298 -15.65 -15.83 14.98
N PRO A 299 -16.81 -16.48 15.16
CA PRO A 299 -17.28 -16.90 16.49
C PRO A 299 -16.58 -18.19 16.95
N LEU A 300 -15.33 -18.05 17.41
CA LEU A 300 -14.60 -19.14 18.07
C LEU A 300 -15.01 -19.27 19.55
N TRP A 301 -14.96 -20.48 20.09
CA TRP A 301 -15.23 -20.74 21.51
C TRP A 301 -14.03 -20.35 22.39
N ASP A 302 -14.32 -19.61 23.46
CA ASP A 302 -13.38 -19.19 24.51
C ASP A 302 -12.05 -18.66 23.95
N GLU A 303 -10.91 -19.22 24.37
CA GLU A 303 -9.60 -18.81 23.86
C GLU A 303 -9.29 -19.35 22.46
N ARG A 304 -9.91 -20.45 22.02
CA ARG A 304 -9.90 -20.99 20.64
C ARG A 304 -10.61 -22.35 20.54
N ASP A 305 -11.39 -22.55 19.47
CA ASP A 305 -11.59 -23.88 18.85
C ASP A 305 -10.89 -23.94 17.46
N ILE A 306 -10.68 -25.15 16.94
CA ILE A 306 -9.89 -25.37 15.71
C ILE A 306 -10.74 -25.43 14.42
N SER A 307 -12.05 -25.15 14.48
CA SER A 307 -12.96 -25.27 13.32
C SER A 307 -12.55 -24.40 12.14
N HIS A 308 -11.92 -23.26 12.39
CA HIS A 308 -11.41 -22.36 11.37
C HIS A 308 -10.28 -22.96 10.51
N SER A 309 -9.50 -23.90 11.06
CA SER A 309 -8.27 -24.39 10.44
C SER A 309 -8.52 -25.10 9.11
N SER A 310 -9.55 -25.95 9.03
CA SER A 310 -9.89 -26.67 7.79
C SER A 310 -10.30 -25.70 6.67
N ASN A 311 -11.07 -24.65 7.01
CA ASN A 311 -11.46 -23.61 6.07
C ASN A 311 -10.24 -22.79 5.61
N GLU A 312 -9.35 -22.41 6.54
CA GLU A 312 -8.19 -21.55 6.28
C GLU A 312 -7.11 -22.22 5.44
N ARG A 313 -6.95 -23.54 5.55
CA ARG A 313 -6.08 -24.34 4.67
C ARG A 313 -6.43 -24.17 3.19
N MET A 314 -7.69 -23.88 2.88
CA MET A 314 -8.15 -23.63 1.52
C MET A 314 -8.23 -22.13 1.24
N SER A 315 -8.92 -21.37 2.09
CA SER A 315 -9.27 -19.97 1.81
C SER A 315 -8.07 -19.04 1.73
N LEU A 316 -7.05 -19.23 2.59
CA LEU A 316 -5.90 -18.32 2.66
C LEU A 316 -4.90 -18.51 1.51
N GLU A 317 -4.83 -19.71 0.92
CA GLU A 317 -4.08 -19.96 -0.33
C GLU A 317 -4.92 -19.57 -1.56
N ASP A 318 -6.17 -20.04 -1.62
CA ASP A 318 -6.97 -19.92 -2.82
C ASP A 318 -7.35 -18.47 -3.10
N ALA A 319 -7.68 -17.65 -2.10
CA ALA A 319 -8.09 -16.27 -2.31
C ALA A 319 -7.05 -15.38 -3.02
N PRO A 320 -5.80 -15.25 -2.54
CA PRO A 320 -4.79 -14.47 -3.27
C PRO A 320 -4.46 -15.08 -4.64
N THR A 321 -4.50 -16.42 -4.76
CA THR A 321 -4.26 -17.11 -6.05
C THR A 321 -5.34 -16.81 -7.09
N LEU A 322 -6.61 -16.83 -6.70
CA LEU A 322 -7.74 -16.49 -7.57
C LEU A 322 -7.69 -15.04 -8.00
N LEU A 323 -7.43 -14.13 -7.05
CA LEU A 323 -7.34 -12.72 -7.37
C LEU A 323 -6.18 -12.43 -8.31
N PHE A 324 -5.00 -13.04 -8.09
CA PHE A 324 -3.87 -12.92 -9.01
C PHE A 324 -4.26 -13.34 -10.43
N ASN A 325 -4.96 -14.48 -10.59
CA ASN A 325 -5.48 -14.91 -11.89
C ASN A 325 -6.47 -13.90 -12.49
N VAL A 326 -7.40 -13.37 -11.70
CA VAL A 326 -8.37 -12.36 -12.15
C VAL A 326 -7.67 -11.11 -12.67
N VAL A 327 -6.70 -10.58 -11.90
CA VAL A 327 -5.94 -9.38 -12.26
C VAL A 327 -5.12 -9.62 -13.52
N SER A 328 -4.32 -10.69 -13.56
CA SER A 328 -3.45 -10.99 -14.70
C SER A 328 -4.26 -11.28 -15.98
N ASN A 329 -5.34 -12.07 -15.89
CA ASN A 329 -6.17 -12.37 -17.06
C ASN A 329 -6.86 -11.13 -17.60
N LEU A 330 -7.35 -10.24 -16.74
CA LEU A 330 -7.96 -8.98 -17.16
C LEU A 330 -6.91 -8.05 -17.76
N ASN A 331 -5.75 -7.90 -17.12
CA ASN A 331 -4.65 -7.07 -17.60
C ASN A 331 -4.21 -7.48 -19.01
N SER A 332 -4.01 -8.77 -19.25
CA SER A 332 -3.68 -9.27 -20.59
C SER A 332 -4.85 -9.11 -21.58
N TYR A 333 -6.10 -9.32 -21.18
CA TYR A 333 -7.25 -9.10 -22.08
C TYR A 333 -7.34 -7.63 -22.52
N LEU A 334 -7.11 -6.71 -21.59
CA LEU A 334 -7.11 -5.27 -21.84
C LEU A 334 -5.98 -4.85 -22.79
N LYS A 335 -4.81 -5.51 -22.73
CA LYS A 335 -3.71 -5.29 -23.68
C LYS A 335 -4.06 -5.77 -25.10
N ASP A 336 -4.90 -6.79 -25.21
CA ASP A 336 -5.38 -7.36 -26.48
C ASP A 336 -6.72 -6.76 -26.97
N LEU A 337 -7.22 -5.73 -26.29
CA LEU A 337 -8.52 -5.12 -26.58
C LEU A 337 -8.51 -4.30 -27.87
N GLU A 338 -9.40 -4.66 -28.79
CA GLU A 338 -9.65 -3.92 -30.03
C GLU A 338 -11.01 -3.21 -29.96
N ILE A 339 -11.04 -1.97 -30.44
CA ILE A 339 -12.27 -1.16 -30.51
C ILE A 339 -12.72 -1.03 -31.95
N ASN A 340 -14.00 -1.23 -32.18
CA ASN A 340 -14.63 -0.95 -33.47
C ASN A 340 -15.21 0.47 -33.48
N ARG A 341 -14.43 1.42 -34.02
CA ARG A 341 -14.82 2.84 -34.10
C ARG A 341 -16.03 3.07 -35.01
N GLU A 342 -16.16 2.31 -36.09
CA GLU A 342 -17.32 2.40 -36.97
C GLU A 342 -18.60 1.99 -36.23
N LYS A 343 -18.55 0.87 -35.48
CA LYS A 343 -19.70 0.42 -34.68
C LYS A 343 -20.06 1.37 -33.56
N LEU A 344 -19.09 2.05 -32.93
CA LEU A 344 -19.37 3.10 -31.97
C LEU A 344 -20.22 4.23 -32.59
N LEU A 345 -19.87 4.68 -33.80
CA LEU A 345 -20.60 5.71 -34.53
C LEU A 345 -21.98 5.22 -35.02
N ASP A 346 -22.07 3.99 -35.50
CA ASP A 346 -23.33 3.34 -35.88
C ASP A 346 -24.30 3.31 -34.68
N ASN A 347 -23.81 2.91 -33.51
CA ASN A 347 -24.61 2.80 -32.29
C ASN A 347 -25.09 4.16 -31.78
N ILE A 348 -24.26 5.20 -31.88
CA ILE A 348 -24.67 6.58 -31.59
C ILE A 348 -25.82 7.00 -32.52
N SER A 349 -25.70 6.66 -33.81
CA SER A 349 -26.65 7.02 -34.85
C SER A 349 -27.97 6.24 -34.78
N LEU A 350 -28.02 5.14 -34.04
CA LEU A 350 -29.20 4.26 -33.91
C LEU A 350 -30.47 4.99 -33.48
N THR A 351 -30.35 6.07 -32.71
CA THR A 351 -31.51 6.88 -32.26
C THR A 351 -31.75 8.13 -33.10
N ARG A 352 -31.07 8.27 -34.25
CA ARG A 352 -31.26 9.36 -35.24
C ARG A 352 -31.19 10.76 -34.62
N GLY A 353 -30.22 10.96 -33.72
CA GLY A 353 -29.96 12.22 -33.03
C GLY A 353 -30.74 12.43 -31.71
N ALA A 354 -31.58 11.48 -31.28
CA ALA A 354 -32.33 11.63 -30.02
C ALA A 354 -31.44 11.76 -28.77
N VAL A 355 -30.20 11.26 -28.82
CA VAL A 355 -29.18 11.47 -27.77
C VAL A 355 -28.88 12.96 -27.52
N CYS A 356 -29.11 13.84 -28.49
CA CYS A 356 -28.92 15.29 -28.36
C CYS A 356 -30.18 16.03 -27.90
N SER A 357 -31.28 15.32 -27.60
CA SER A 357 -32.57 15.95 -27.27
C SER A 357 -32.53 16.86 -26.04
N GLN A 358 -31.73 16.50 -25.04
CA GLN A 358 -31.52 17.33 -23.85
C GLN A 358 -30.77 18.62 -24.17
N SER A 359 -29.73 18.57 -25.02
CA SER A 359 -29.01 19.76 -25.49
C SER A 359 -29.96 20.75 -26.16
N VAL A 360 -30.84 20.26 -27.04
CA VAL A 360 -31.84 21.09 -27.71
C VAL A 360 -32.86 21.65 -26.71
N MET A 361 -33.34 20.84 -25.76
CA MET A 361 -34.27 21.29 -24.72
C MET A 361 -33.69 22.44 -23.89
N LEU A 362 -32.41 22.34 -23.49
CA LEU A 362 -31.72 23.37 -22.71
C LEU A 362 -31.48 24.63 -23.54
N ALA A 363 -31.11 24.50 -24.81
CA ALA A 363 -30.98 25.65 -25.71
C ALA A 363 -32.32 26.38 -25.91
N LEU A 364 -33.42 25.64 -26.04
CA LEU A 364 -34.77 26.22 -26.10
C LEU A 364 -35.11 27.05 -24.86
N LEU A 365 -34.83 26.52 -23.66
CA LEU A 365 -35.05 27.23 -22.41
C LEU A 365 -34.20 28.49 -22.30
N ASN A 366 -32.93 28.42 -22.71
CA ASN A 366 -32.04 29.59 -22.70
C ASN A 366 -32.46 30.66 -23.72
N SER A 367 -33.07 30.26 -24.83
CA SER A 367 -33.51 31.18 -25.89
C SER A 367 -34.81 31.93 -25.59
N SER A 368 -35.60 31.46 -24.60
CA SER A 368 -36.90 32.05 -24.30
C SER A 368 -37.18 32.10 -22.80
N PRO A 369 -37.27 33.30 -22.19
CA PRO A 369 -37.52 33.45 -20.75
C PRO A 369 -38.95 33.05 -20.33
N THR A 370 -39.87 32.88 -21.29
CA THR A 370 -41.28 32.53 -21.04
C THR A 370 -41.57 31.05 -21.23
N LEU A 371 -40.63 30.27 -21.79
CA LEU A 371 -40.83 28.84 -22.03
C LEU A 371 -40.56 28.07 -20.74
N THR A 372 -41.55 27.28 -20.26
CA THR A 372 -41.32 26.45 -19.08
C THR A 372 -40.55 25.18 -19.45
N ARG A 373 -39.86 24.58 -18.46
CA ARG A 373 -39.22 23.26 -18.63
C ARG A 373 -40.20 22.20 -19.13
N SER A 374 -41.45 22.22 -18.64
CA SER A 374 -42.48 21.25 -19.04
C SER A 374 -42.82 21.39 -20.52
N ASP A 375 -42.98 22.63 -21.00
CA ASP A 375 -43.30 22.91 -22.40
C ASP A 375 -42.15 22.47 -23.32
N ALA A 376 -40.91 22.81 -22.96
CA ALA A 376 -39.72 22.41 -23.70
C ALA A 376 -39.58 20.88 -23.77
N HIS A 377 -39.80 20.20 -22.64
CA HIS A 377 -39.75 18.74 -22.58
C HIS A 377 -40.85 18.09 -23.42
N GLN A 378 -42.10 18.56 -23.33
CA GLN A 378 -43.22 18.03 -24.12
C GLN A 378 -42.95 18.21 -25.62
N LYS A 379 -42.46 19.38 -26.03
CA LYS A 379 -42.11 19.68 -27.42
C LYS A 379 -41.01 18.75 -27.93
N MET A 380 -39.94 18.57 -27.16
CA MET A 380 -38.87 17.63 -27.53
C MET A 380 -39.34 16.18 -27.55
N SER A 381 -40.18 15.77 -26.60
CA SER A 381 -40.74 14.43 -26.57
C SER A 381 -41.58 14.13 -27.81
N GLU A 382 -42.36 15.10 -28.30
CA GLU A 382 -43.16 14.90 -29.51
C GLU A 382 -42.27 14.82 -30.76
N LEU A 383 -41.29 15.70 -30.91
CA LEU A 383 -40.34 15.62 -32.03
C LEU A 383 -39.60 14.28 -32.07
N VAL A 384 -39.15 13.78 -30.92
CA VAL A 384 -38.50 12.45 -30.84
C VAL A 384 -39.47 11.33 -31.25
N LYS A 385 -40.76 11.42 -30.92
CA LYS A 385 -41.77 10.44 -31.38
C LYS A 385 -41.98 10.54 -32.90
N GLN A 386 -42.02 11.74 -33.46
CA GLN A 386 -42.17 11.96 -34.91
C GLN A 386 -40.98 11.39 -35.68
N VAL A 387 -39.74 11.63 -35.21
CA VAL A 387 -38.52 11.00 -35.77
C VAL A 387 -38.65 9.48 -35.71
N ARG A 388 -39.07 8.91 -34.57
CA ARG A 388 -39.27 7.45 -34.43
C ARG A 388 -40.31 6.90 -35.41
N ARG A 389 -41.40 7.61 -35.64
CA ARG A 389 -42.45 7.27 -36.64
C ARG A 389 -41.98 7.40 -38.08
N GLY A 390 -40.83 8.02 -38.33
CA GLY A 390 -40.28 8.22 -39.68
C GLY A 390 -40.78 9.49 -40.37
N GLU A 391 -41.42 10.40 -39.63
CA GLU A 391 -41.88 11.69 -40.16
C GLU A 391 -40.71 12.63 -40.48
N TYR A 392 -39.57 12.44 -39.81
CA TYR A 392 -38.30 13.10 -40.08
C TYR A 392 -37.17 12.06 -40.12
N VAL A 393 -36.13 12.32 -40.92
CA VAL A 393 -34.92 11.47 -41.02
C VAL A 393 -34.11 11.55 -39.73
N SER A 394 -34.04 12.72 -39.09
CA SER A 394 -33.30 12.92 -37.84
C SER A 394 -33.94 13.97 -36.93
N LEU A 395 -33.53 13.98 -35.65
CA LEU A 395 -33.93 15.05 -34.74
C LEU A 395 -33.39 16.41 -35.19
N GLU A 396 -32.21 16.47 -35.79
CA GLU A 396 -31.64 17.73 -36.30
C GLU A 396 -32.51 18.33 -37.40
N GLU A 397 -32.96 17.51 -38.35
CA GLU A 397 -33.91 17.91 -39.39
C GLU A 397 -35.23 18.39 -38.78
N ALA A 398 -35.79 17.64 -37.82
CA ALA A 398 -37.04 18.01 -37.17
C ALA A 398 -36.94 19.39 -36.49
N VAL A 399 -35.83 19.67 -35.81
CA VAL A 399 -35.57 20.96 -35.14
C VAL A 399 -35.42 22.10 -36.15
N LYS A 400 -34.72 21.87 -37.28
CA LYS A 400 -34.57 22.84 -38.38
C LYS A 400 -35.91 23.14 -39.06
N SER A 401 -36.66 22.11 -39.45
CA SER A 401 -37.94 22.26 -40.16
C SER A 401 -39.01 22.97 -39.31
N ASN A 402 -38.95 22.81 -37.98
CA ASN A 402 -39.84 23.50 -37.05
C ASN A 402 -39.34 24.89 -36.62
N ASN A 403 -38.22 25.37 -37.15
CA ASN A 403 -37.61 26.67 -36.83
C ASN A 403 -37.48 26.93 -35.31
N LEU A 404 -37.04 25.90 -34.57
CA LEU A 404 -37.04 25.95 -33.10
C LEU A 404 -35.94 26.81 -32.50
N LEU A 405 -34.80 26.91 -33.16
CA LEU A 405 -33.60 27.62 -32.74
C LEU A 405 -32.89 28.20 -33.97
N PRO A 406 -32.07 29.26 -33.81
CA PRO A 406 -31.20 29.74 -34.88
C PRO A 406 -30.24 28.64 -35.39
N PRO A 407 -29.84 28.64 -36.67
CA PRO A 407 -28.97 27.60 -37.25
C PRO A 407 -27.67 27.36 -36.47
N GLU A 408 -27.07 28.42 -35.93
CA GLU A 408 -25.84 28.32 -35.12
C GLU A 408 -26.05 27.58 -33.80
N GLU A 409 -27.17 27.81 -33.12
CA GLU A 409 -27.51 27.12 -31.87
C GLU A 409 -27.88 25.65 -32.13
N ILE A 410 -28.54 25.37 -33.26
CA ILE A 410 -28.78 23.98 -33.70
C ILE A 410 -27.43 23.28 -33.90
N ALA A 411 -26.49 23.86 -34.65
CA ALA A 411 -25.17 23.26 -34.87
C ALA A 411 -24.44 22.97 -33.54
N LYS A 412 -24.52 23.87 -32.54
CA LYS A 412 -23.96 23.63 -31.20
C LYS A 412 -24.62 22.49 -30.44
N CYS A 413 -25.93 22.28 -30.60
CA CYS A 413 -26.66 21.20 -29.92
C CYS A 413 -26.29 19.81 -30.46
N PHE A 414 -25.95 19.71 -31.74
CA PHE A 414 -25.59 18.45 -32.42
C PHE A 414 -24.07 18.25 -32.55
N ASN A 415 -23.25 19.15 -32.01
CA ASN A 415 -21.81 18.93 -31.86
C ASN A 415 -21.54 17.88 -30.76
N LEU A 416 -21.25 16.65 -31.17
CA LEU A 416 -21.05 15.50 -30.28
C LEU A 416 -19.85 15.65 -29.34
N GLU A 417 -18.77 16.29 -29.81
CA GLU A 417 -17.53 16.47 -29.04
C GLU A 417 -17.72 17.34 -27.80
N ARG A 418 -18.77 18.18 -27.77
CA ARG A 418 -19.13 18.99 -26.60
C ARG A 418 -19.26 18.15 -25.33
N HIS A 419 -19.72 16.91 -25.44
CA HIS A 419 -19.94 16.02 -24.30
C HIS A 419 -18.61 15.57 -23.65
N LEU A 420 -17.48 15.73 -24.35
CA LEU A 420 -16.15 15.36 -23.87
C LEU A 420 -15.36 16.56 -23.32
N SER A 421 -15.86 17.80 -23.48
CA SER A 421 -15.13 19.04 -23.19
C SER A 421 -14.54 19.16 -21.78
N TYR A 422 -15.15 18.55 -20.77
CA TYR A 422 -14.66 18.56 -19.39
C TYR A 422 -13.82 17.33 -19.01
N LEU A 423 -13.78 16.29 -19.86
CA LEU A 423 -13.06 15.06 -19.54
C LEU A 423 -11.55 15.25 -19.32
N PRO A 424 -10.82 16.10 -20.06
CA PRO A 424 -9.41 16.33 -19.76
C PRO A 424 -9.16 16.79 -18.32
N LYS A 425 -10.02 17.67 -17.77
CA LYS A 425 -9.93 18.13 -16.38
C LYS A 425 -10.27 17.02 -15.39
N VAL A 426 -11.27 16.19 -15.70
CA VAL A 426 -11.65 15.04 -14.87
C VAL A 426 -10.53 14.01 -14.83
N PHE A 427 -9.90 13.72 -15.97
CA PHE A 427 -8.79 12.77 -16.07
C PHE A 427 -7.56 13.26 -15.32
N GLN A 428 -7.23 14.55 -15.43
CA GLN A 428 -6.16 15.15 -14.61
C GLN A 428 -6.42 14.97 -13.11
N HIS A 429 -7.67 15.07 -12.66
CA HIS A 429 -8.01 14.86 -11.26
C HIS A 429 -7.92 13.38 -10.85
N ILE A 430 -8.46 12.46 -11.66
CA ILE A 430 -8.44 11.01 -11.40
C ILE A 430 -7.00 10.49 -11.35
N PHE A 431 -6.17 10.94 -12.29
CA PHE A 431 -4.81 10.43 -12.47
C PHE A 431 -3.73 11.36 -11.88
N LYS A 432 -4.11 12.28 -10.97
CA LYS A 432 -3.19 13.23 -10.35
C LYS A 432 -1.93 12.52 -9.81
N LYS A 433 -2.13 11.47 -9.02
CA LYS A 433 -1.06 10.63 -8.44
C LYS A 433 -0.16 9.99 -9.50
N GLU A 434 -0.72 9.36 -10.54
CA GLU A 434 0.07 8.73 -11.63
C GLU A 434 0.89 9.76 -12.41
N ILE A 435 0.30 10.93 -12.67
CA ILE A 435 0.95 12.03 -13.38
C ILE A 435 2.16 12.49 -12.55
N GLU A 436 1.96 12.70 -11.25
CA GLU A 436 3.01 13.07 -10.31
C GLU A 436 4.09 11.97 -10.21
N GLU A 437 3.71 10.71 -10.07
CA GLU A 437 4.64 9.57 -10.04
C GLU A 437 5.50 9.45 -11.30
N LYS A 438 4.94 9.73 -12.48
CA LYS A 438 5.69 9.74 -13.75
C LYS A 438 6.76 10.83 -13.78
N TYR A 439 6.51 12.00 -13.17
CA TYR A 439 7.48 13.08 -13.07
C TYR A 439 8.60 12.78 -12.08
N TYR A 440 8.35 11.93 -11.09
CA TYR A 440 9.27 11.62 -9.98
C TYR A 440 9.70 10.13 -9.96
N LYS A 441 9.87 9.49 -11.12
CA LYS A 441 10.22 8.05 -11.21
C LYS A 441 11.42 7.67 -10.33
N GLY A 442 11.22 6.69 -9.45
CA GLY A 442 12.21 6.11 -8.54
C GLY A 442 12.35 6.82 -7.18
N ILE A 443 11.53 7.84 -6.93
CA ILE A 443 11.63 8.75 -5.79
C ILE A 443 10.44 8.55 -4.82
N ILE A 444 9.37 7.86 -5.19
CA ILE A 444 8.09 7.88 -4.43
C ILE A 444 7.82 6.52 -3.76
N PHE A 445 7.64 6.55 -2.43
CA PHE A 445 6.87 5.53 -1.71
C PHE A 445 5.39 5.92 -1.75
N SER A 446 4.51 4.94 -1.90
CA SER A 446 3.07 5.18 -1.91
C SER A 446 2.61 5.79 -0.57
N LYS A 447 1.53 6.58 -0.56
CA LYS A 447 0.93 7.12 0.68
C LYS A 447 0.72 6.01 1.71
N GLU A 448 0.32 4.84 1.24
CA GLU A 448 0.02 3.67 2.06
C GLU A 448 1.28 3.05 2.66
N GLU A 449 2.38 2.98 1.91
CA GLU A 449 3.70 2.57 2.40
C GLU A 449 4.20 3.52 3.51
N ILE A 450 3.93 4.82 3.38
CA ILE A 450 4.29 5.84 4.37
C ILE A 450 3.42 5.76 5.61
N GLU A 451 2.10 5.59 5.47
CA GLU A 451 1.22 5.35 6.61
C GLU A 451 1.57 4.04 7.34
N HIS A 452 2.06 3.04 6.59
CA HIS A 452 2.50 1.75 7.12
C HIS A 452 3.78 1.91 7.94
N ALA A 453 4.76 2.65 7.40
CA ALA A 453 5.96 3.04 8.11
C ALA A 453 5.65 3.91 9.35
N THR A 454 4.70 4.84 9.24
CA THR A 454 4.26 5.73 10.34
C THR A 454 3.58 4.94 11.46
N TYR A 455 2.72 4.00 11.11
CA TYR A 455 2.09 3.11 12.08
C TYR A 455 3.11 2.21 12.78
N PHE A 456 4.03 1.62 12.01
CA PHE A 456 5.13 0.82 12.55
C PHE A 456 5.99 1.63 13.54
N LEU A 457 6.32 2.88 13.17
CA LEU A 457 7.04 3.82 14.02
C LEU A 457 6.26 4.14 15.30
N ALA A 458 4.96 4.44 15.20
CA ALA A 458 4.12 4.74 16.35
C ALA A 458 4.05 3.56 17.35
N GLN A 459 3.90 2.33 16.85
CA GLN A 459 3.86 1.14 17.71
C GLN A 459 5.18 0.90 18.43
N ARG A 460 6.31 1.15 17.74
CA ARG A 460 7.63 1.09 18.36
C ARG A 460 7.73 2.12 19.49
N ILE A 461 7.33 3.37 19.25
CA ILE A 461 7.34 4.42 20.28
C ILE A 461 6.48 4.00 21.48
N ASN A 462 5.25 3.54 21.25
CA ASN A 462 4.37 3.05 22.31
C ASN A 462 5.03 1.96 23.16
N TRP A 463 5.61 0.94 22.53
CA TRP A 463 6.26 -0.15 23.25
C TRP A 463 7.40 0.32 24.15
N TYR A 464 8.25 1.22 23.66
CA TYR A 464 9.37 1.73 24.46
C TYR A 464 8.90 2.48 25.72
N TYR A 465 7.84 3.28 25.63
CA TYR A 465 7.42 4.16 26.73
C TYR A 465 6.31 3.60 27.62
N THR A 466 5.54 2.62 27.13
CA THR A 466 4.54 1.92 27.93
C THR A 466 4.98 0.54 28.40
N GLY A 467 5.93 -0.10 27.71
CA GLY A 467 6.36 -1.47 27.96
C GLY A 467 7.76 -1.62 28.56
N ALA A 468 8.80 -0.99 27.98
CA ALA A 468 10.19 -1.41 28.22
C ALA A 468 10.75 -1.19 29.66
N LYS A 469 10.17 -0.30 30.47
CA LYS A 469 10.57 -0.12 31.89
C LYS A 469 9.75 -0.92 32.88
N TYR A 470 8.51 -1.25 32.54
CA TYR A 470 7.59 -1.97 33.44
C TYR A 470 8.04 -3.40 33.71
N TRP A 471 8.72 -4.04 32.74
CA TRP A 471 9.07 -5.46 32.82
C TRP A 471 10.50 -5.74 33.29
N LYS A 472 11.39 -4.74 33.30
CA LYS A 472 12.77 -4.89 33.78
C LYS A 472 12.91 -4.86 35.31
N GLU A 473 11.91 -4.36 36.04
CA GLU A 473 12.05 -4.08 37.48
C GLU A 473 11.14 -4.90 38.44
N LYS A 474 10.35 -5.88 37.99
CA LYS A 474 9.44 -6.59 38.91
C LYS A 474 9.52 -8.11 38.90
N ASP A 475 10.34 -8.61 39.83
CA ASP A 475 10.24 -9.96 40.39
C ASP A 475 9.42 -10.01 41.70
N ASN A 476 8.94 -8.90 42.25
CA ASN A 476 8.10 -8.90 43.46
C ASN A 476 7.22 -7.64 43.57
N TYR A 477 6.00 -7.83 44.11
CA TYR A 477 4.97 -6.85 44.57
C TYR A 477 3.62 -6.79 43.84
N SER A 478 2.59 -6.55 44.66
CA SER A 478 1.15 -6.69 44.42
C SER A 478 0.54 -5.55 43.59
N ARG A 479 -0.54 -5.87 42.88
CA ARG A 479 -1.21 -5.07 41.84
C ARG A 479 -1.76 -3.69 42.26
N ARG A 480 -1.72 -3.28 43.53
CA ARG A 480 -2.46 -2.10 44.03
C ARG A 480 -1.67 -0.78 44.12
N GLU A 481 -0.34 -0.80 44.05
CA GLU A 481 0.49 0.43 44.08
C GLU A 481 0.85 0.95 42.67
N LEU A 482 0.39 0.28 41.61
CA LEU A 482 0.86 0.45 40.23
C LEU A 482 0.28 1.65 39.46
N VAL A 483 -0.62 2.43 40.04
CA VAL A 483 -1.33 3.51 39.35
C VAL A 483 -0.79 4.91 39.68
N GLU A 484 -0.06 5.08 40.79
CA GLU A 484 0.29 6.43 41.27
C GLU A 484 1.79 6.76 41.31
N GLU A 485 2.72 5.81 41.18
CA GLU A 485 4.15 6.11 41.26
C GLU A 485 4.99 5.59 40.07
N LYS A 486 5.74 6.53 39.48
CA LYS A 486 6.93 6.36 38.62
C LYS A 486 6.71 5.89 37.18
N TYR A 487 6.14 6.76 36.36
CA TYR A 487 6.63 6.89 34.98
C TYR A 487 8.00 7.57 35.04
N ASP A 488 9.08 6.91 34.58
CA ASP A 488 10.38 7.58 34.46
C ASP A 488 10.25 8.81 33.55
N SER A 489 10.51 9.95 34.15
CA SER A 489 10.20 11.30 33.73
C SER A 489 11.29 11.87 32.80
N SER A 490 11.77 11.10 31.82
CA SER A 490 12.75 11.57 30.83
C SER A 490 12.05 12.09 29.56
N ALA A 491 12.32 13.35 29.19
CA ALA A 491 11.68 14.00 28.05
C ALA A 491 12.16 13.43 26.70
N VAL A 492 11.22 13.33 25.75
CA VAL A 492 11.49 12.94 24.35
C VAL A 492 11.16 14.13 23.46
N LEU A 493 12.04 14.38 22.49
CA LEU A 493 11.87 15.37 21.45
C LEU A 493 11.53 14.67 20.12
N VAL A 494 10.42 15.04 19.50
CA VAL A 494 10.04 14.58 18.15
C VAL A 494 9.95 15.81 17.25
N ILE A 495 10.78 15.89 16.22
CA ILE A 495 10.82 17.04 15.31
C ILE A 495 10.12 16.67 14.00
N SER A 496 9.07 17.41 13.64
CA SER A 496 8.35 17.38 12.36
C SER A 496 8.83 18.54 11.52
N LEU A 497 9.35 18.29 10.32
CA LEU A 497 10.11 19.29 9.57
C LEU A 497 9.44 19.71 8.24
N LEU A 498 8.24 20.31 8.24
CA LEU A 498 7.62 20.79 6.98
C LEU A 498 6.58 21.89 7.14
N GLU A 499 6.52 22.77 6.14
CA GLU A 499 5.42 23.71 5.93
C GLU A 499 4.16 22.94 5.45
N GLY A 500 3.10 22.91 6.29
CA GLY A 500 1.82 22.26 5.97
C GLY A 500 1.64 20.82 6.49
N ALA A 501 2.54 20.33 7.35
CA ALA A 501 2.58 18.96 7.87
C ALA A 501 1.62 18.69 9.07
N THR A 502 0.51 19.41 9.17
CA THR A 502 -0.58 19.08 10.12
C THR A 502 -1.05 17.63 9.99
N THR A 503 -0.83 17.00 8.83
CA THR A 503 -1.15 15.60 8.56
C THR A 503 -0.23 14.62 9.28
N LEU A 504 1.10 14.75 9.31
CA LEU A 504 1.97 13.74 9.94
C LEU A 504 1.85 13.73 11.45
N ALA A 505 1.94 14.90 12.09
CA ALA A 505 1.64 15.04 13.51
C ALA A 505 0.21 14.54 13.78
N GLY A 506 -0.76 14.94 12.95
CA GLY A 506 -2.13 14.44 13.01
C GLY A 506 -2.31 12.94 12.76
N THR A 507 -1.35 12.23 12.16
CA THR A 507 -1.43 10.78 11.86
C THR A 507 -0.68 9.96 12.90
N ILE A 508 0.47 10.43 13.39
CA ILE A 508 1.24 9.73 14.41
C ILE A 508 0.66 9.96 15.81
N LEU A 509 0.20 11.18 16.13
CA LEU A 509 -0.32 11.54 17.45
C LEU A 509 -1.49 10.66 17.91
N PRO A 510 -2.53 10.40 17.08
CA PRO A 510 -3.63 9.53 17.49
C PRO A 510 -3.21 8.07 17.69
N LEU A 511 -2.06 7.67 17.16
CA LEU A 511 -1.53 6.32 17.30
C LEU A 511 -0.69 6.16 18.57
N LEU A 512 -0.35 7.24 19.28
CA LEU A 512 0.42 7.19 20.52
C LEU A 512 -0.50 6.99 21.75
N ASN A 513 -0.14 6.09 22.66
CA ASN A 513 -1.00 5.64 23.76
C ASN A 513 -0.56 6.12 25.16
N PHE A 514 0.19 7.21 25.26
CA PHE A 514 0.68 7.79 26.51
C PHE A 514 0.45 9.31 26.57
N PRO A 515 0.40 9.93 27.76
CA PRO A 515 0.13 11.37 27.88
C PRO A 515 1.22 12.22 27.21
N LEU A 516 0.82 13.10 26.30
CA LEU A 516 1.72 13.91 25.48
C LEU A 516 1.43 15.42 25.63
N LEU A 517 2.46 16.26 25.50
CA LEU A 517 2.32 17.72 25.54
C LEU A 517 2.74 18.29 24.17
N TYR A 518 1.75 18.54 23.31
CA TYR A 518 1.97 19.01 21.94
C TYR A 518 2.03 20.54 21.86
N ARG A 519 3.10 21.08 21.23
CA ARG A 519 3.24 22.50 20.90
C ARG A 519 3.90 22.67 19.53
N SER A 520 3.15 23.14 18.55
CA SER A 520 3.71 23.60 17.28
C SER A 520 4.50 24.90 17.49
N ILE A 521 5.72 24.99 16.95
CA ILE A 521 6.61 26.13 17.16
C ILE A 521 7.43 26.37 15.89
N HIS A 522 7.25 27.51 15.25
CA HIS A 522 7.92 27.85 13.98
C HIS A 522 9.24 28.61 14.20
N PHE A 523 10.35 28.05 13.70
CA PHE A 523 11.66 28.69 13.56
C PHE A 523 12.07 28.73 12.07
N SER A 524 12.00 29.90 11.42
CA SER A 524 12.48 30.04 10.04
C SER A 524 13.93 30.55 10.04
N VAL A 525 14.88 29.76 9.53
CA VAL A 525 16.29 30.17 9.38
C VAL A 525 16.61 30.74 7.98
N SER A 526 15.72 30.51 7.01
CA SER A 526 15.91 30.90 5.61
C SER A 526 16.05 32.41 5.40
N GLY A 527 15.27 33.22 6.13
CA GLY A 527 15.40 34.68 6.11
C GLY A 527 16.73 35.20 6.68
N TYR A 528 17.42 34.40 7.49
CA TYR A 528 18.70 34.73 8.12
C TYR A 528 19.89 34.31 7.25
N TYR A 529 19.75 33.23 6.49
CA TYR A 529 20.74 32.79 5.51
C TYR A 529 20.96 33.84 4.41
N GLU A 530 19.87 34.47 3.92
CA GLU A 530 19.94 35.60 2.98
C GLU A 530 20.63 36.84 3.59
N GLN A 531 20.54 37.04 4.90
CA GLN A 531 21.22 38.16 5.58
C GLN A 531 22.73 37.92 5.74
N LEU A 532 23.15 36.68 5.99
CA LEU A 532 24.57 36.30 6.11
C LEU A 532 25.28 36.21 4.75
N THR A 533 24.56 35.82 3.70
CA THR A 533 25.10 35.68 2.33
C THR A 533 24.91 36.93 1.46
N LYS A 534 24.25 37.97 1.98
CA LYS A 534 23.90 39.20 1.23
C LYS A 534 25.07 39.90 0.54
N ASN A 535 26.31 39.71 1.02
CA ASN A 535 27.53 40.33 0.50
C ASN A 535 28.72 39.34 0.37
N ARG A 536 28.49 38.02 0.45
CA ARG A 536 29.53 36.96 0.43
C ARG A 536 29.04 35.76 -0.37
N THR A 537 29.90 35.09 -1.12
CA THR A 537 29.52 33.86 -1.84
C THR A 537 29.32 32.69 -0.85
N LYS A 538 28.51 31.68 -1.19
CA LYS A 538 28.28 30.48 -0.35
C LYS A 538 29.57 29.74 0.03
N GLU A 539 30.64 29.91 -0.74
CA GLU A 539 31.97 29.31 -0.52
C GLU A 539 32.84 30.09 0.48
N GLU A 540 32.51 31.37 0.74
CA GLU A 540 33.27 32.27 1.62
C GLU A 540 32.80 32.23 3.09
N VAL A 541 31.65 31.61 3.37
CA VAL A 541 31.09 31.52 4.72
C VAL A 541 31.27 30.10 5.23
N ALA A 542 32.12 29.91 6.24
CA ALA A 542 32.33 28.60 6.85
C ALA A 542 31.06 28.17 7.62
N ASP A 543 30.71 26.87 7.55
CA ASP A 543 29.58 26.27 8.29
C ASP A 543 29.56 26.69 9.77
N ALA A 544 30.73 26.83 10.40
CA ALA A 544 30.88 27.23 11.79
C ALA A 544 30.38 28.67 12.10
N GLU A 545 30.57 29.64 11.20
CA GLU A 545 30.06 31.01 11.39
C GLU A 545 28.53 31.04 11.30
N ILE A 546 27.95 30.20 10.43
CA ILE A 546 26.50 30.06 10.27
C ILE A 546 25.91 29.37 11.50
N GLU A 547 26.54 28.29 11.99
CA GLU A 547 26.13 27.61 13.22
C GLU A 547 26.09 28.56 14.44
N GLU A 548 27.12 29.39 14.62
CA GLU A 548 27.19 30.33 15.76
C GLU A 548 26.15 31.44 15.68
N TYR A 549 25.89 31.97 14.48
CA TYR A 549 24.84 32.97 14.26
C TYR A 549 23.45 32.39 14.53
N VAL A 550 23.15 31.22 13.97
CA VAL A 550 21.86 30.54 14.12
C VAL A 550 21.63 30.14 15.59
N GLU A 551 22.68 29.68 16.29
CA GLU A 551 22.62 29.37 17.72
C GLU A 551 22.26 30.60 18.56
N ARG A 552 22.80 31.78 18.24
CA ARG A 552 22.49 33.04 18.94
C ARG A 552 21.06 33.51 18.71
N GLU A 553 20.59 33.50 17.46
CA GLU A 553 19.26 34.02 17.10
C GLU A 553 18.14 33.09 17.61
N ILE A 554 18.26 31.77 17.43
CA ILE A 554 17.26 30.80 17.91
C ILE A 554 17.12 30.86 19.43
N SER A 555 18.24 30.89 20.16
CA SER A 555 18.26 30.91 21.63
C SER A 555 17.59 32.15 22.24
N GLY A 556 17.50 33.25 21.47
CA GLY A 556 16.91 34.52 21.89
C GLY A 556 15.39 34.60 21.77
N THR A 557 14.76 33.72 20.98
CA THR A 557 13.33 33.79 20.65
C THR A 557 12.41 33.49 21.85
N PRO A 558 11.27 34.20 22.02
CA PRO A 558 10.26 33.87 23.03
C PRO A 558 9.76 32.42 22.97
N GLU A 559 9.68 31.89 21.76
CA GLU A 559 9.29 30.53 21.43
C GLU A 559 10.29 29.52 22.02
N PHE A 560 11.59 29.74 21.82
CA PHE A 560 12.64 28.90 22.37
C PHE A 560 12.73 28.99 23.90
N LYS A 561 12.52 30.17 24.48
CA LYS A 561 12.41 30.33 25.94
C LYS A 561 11.23 29.55 26.52
N THR A 562 10.10 29.53 25.82
CA THR A 562 8.93 28.73 26.20
C THR A 562 9.23 27.22 26.12
N ILE A 563 10.02 26.77 25.14
CA ILE A 563 10.52 25.38 25.08
C ILE A 563 11.35 25.05 26.32
N LEU A 564 12.30 25.92 26.67
CA LEU A 564 13.15 25.73 27.86
C LEU A 564 12.31 25.68 29.14
N GLU A 565 11.34 26.58 29.29
CA GLU A 565 10.42 26.57 30.43
C GLU A 565 9.58 25.30 30.48
N LEU A 566 8.99 24.87 29.37
CA LEU A 566 8.17 23.64 29.31
C LEU A 566 9.02 22.38 29.54
N ALA A 567 10.21 22.29 28.94
CA ALA A 567 11.16 21.21 29.13
C ALA A 567 11.73 21.15 30.55
N SER A 568 11.79 22.30 31.25
CA SER A 568 12.17 22.37 32.66
C SER A 568 11.05 21.92 33.61
N LYS A 569 9.78 22.08 33.21
CA LYS A 569 8.60 21.94 34.08
C LYS A 569 7.80 20.66 33.87
N TYR A 570 7.82 20.07 32.67
CA TYR A 570 7.02 18.90 32.33
C TYR A 570 7.88 17.77 31.78
N SER A 571 7.75 16.58 32.36
CA SER A 571 8.48 15.37 31.98
C SER A 571 7.77 14.54 30.91
N ARG A 572 7.28 15.18 29.84
CA ARG A 572 6.49 14.54 28.78
C ARG A 572 6.94 14.99 27.40
N VAL A 573 6.64 14.17 26.39
CA VAL A 573 7.13 14.31 25.01
C VAL A 573 6.75 15.67 24.41
N LEU A 574 7.75 16.40 23.92
CA LEU A 574 7.64 17.66 23.20
C LEU A 574 7.76 17.39 21.70
N ILE A 575 6.71 17.69 20.95
CA ILE A 575 6.75 17.66 19.48
C ILE A 575 7.04 19.07 19.01
N LEU A 576 8.12 19.26 18.25
CA LEU A 576 8.45 20.52 17.57
C LEU A 576 8.05 20.40 16.09
N GLU A 577 7.39 21.41 15.55
CA GLU A 577 7.00 21.48 14.14
C GLU A 577 7.73 22.65 13.47
N ASP A 578 8.75 22.40 12.66
CA ASP A 578 9.67 23.44 12.22
C ASP A 578 10.12 23.37 10.74
N ILE A 579 10.75 24.43 10.21
CA ILE A 579 11.25 24.55 8.84
C ILE A 579 12.78 24.40 8.85
N VAL A 580 13.29 23.24 8.44
CA VAL A 580 14.73 23.02 8.23
C VAL A 580 15.05 23.10 6.74
N ASP A 581 15.76 24.14 6.36
CA ASP A 581 16.13 24.48 4.98
C ASP A 581 17.56 24.06 4.60
N SER A 582 18.39 23.67 5.57
CA SER A 582 19.80 23.29 5.34
C SER A 582 20.35 22.28 6.36
N LYS A 583 21.45 21.59 5.98
CA LYS A 583 22.23 20.69 6.86
C LYS A 583 22.75 21.41 8.11
N VAL A 584 23.13 22.68 7.95
CA VAL A 584 23.65 23.53 9.03
C VAL A 584 22.54 23.86 10.03
N THR A 585 21.34 24.17 9.55
CA THR A 585 20.15 24.41 10.37
C THR A 585 19.83 23.20 11.26
N LEU A 586 19.81 21.99 10.67
CA LEU A 586 19.54 20.74 11.40
C LEU A 586 20.58 20.45 12.48
N LYS A 587 21.87 20.55 12.14
CA LYS A 587 22.98 20.35 13.09
C LYS A 587 22.91 21.33 14.25
N THR A 588 22.58 22.59 13.97
CA THR A 588 22.48 23.65 14.98
C THR A 588 21.33 23.40 15.94
N ILE A 589 20.14 23.06 15.42
CA ILE A 589 18.97 22.69 16.24
C ILE A 589 19.31 21.47 17.13
N TYR A 590 19.96 20.45 16.57
CA TYR A 590 20.41 19.29 17.34
C TYR A 590 21.38 19.67 18.47
N LYS A 591 22.39 20.49 18.17
CA LYS A 591 23.40 20.96 19.13
C LYS A 591 22.79 21.82 20.24
N ILE A 592 21.77 22.60 19.92
CA ILE A 592 21.03 23.41 20.89
C ILE A 592 20.19 22.51 21.80
N LEU A 593 19.39 21.60 21.23
CA LEU A 593 18.46 20.77 21.99
C LEU A 593 19.17 19.70 22.83
N SER A 594 20.32 19.20 22.37
CA SER A 594 21.17 18.28 23.14
C SER A 594 21.83 18.90 24.38
N LYS A 595 21.90 20.24 24.47
CA LYS A 595 22.43 20.95 25.65
C LYS A 595 21.39 21.14 26.76
N ILE A 596 20.13 20.78 26.54
CA ILE A 596 19.05 20.93 27.53
C ILE A 596 19.13 19.79 28.54
N GLU A 597 19.37 20.11 29.82
CA GLU A 597 19.66 19.13 30.90
C GLU A 597 18.60 18.02 31.06
N ASN A 598 17.33 18.32 30.75
CA ASN A 598 16.22 17.35 30.82
C ASN A 598 15.98 16.55 29.53
N VAL A 599 16.62 16.93 28.41
CA VAL A 599 16.58 16.19 27.15
C VAL A 599 17.68 15.13 27.18
N LYS A 600 17.34 13.95 27.71
CA LYS A 600 18.31 12.87 27.91
C LYS A 600 18.66 12.12 26.61
N GLU A 601 17.76 12.10 25.62
CA GLU A 601 17.98 11.39 24.36
C GLU A 601 17.05 11.87 23.22
N ILE A 602 17.61 12.00 22.00
CA ILE A 602 16.86 12.29 20.76
C ILE A 602 16.76 10.99 19.95
N LYS A 603 15.58 10.37 19.94
CA LYS A 603 15.39 9.00 19.40
C LYS A 603 14.98 8.93 17.93
N SER A 604 14.40 10.00 17.39
CA SER A 604 13.90 10.05 16.01
C SER A 604 13.86 11.50 15.52
N ALA A 605 14.38 11.74 14.32
CA ALA A 605 14.24 12.99 13.58
C ALA A 605 13.81 12.65 12.16
N ALA A 606 12.78 13.34 11.66
CA ALA A 606 12.25 13.11 10.33
C ALA A 606 12.39 14.40 9.50
N LEU A 607 13.23 14.36 8.47
CA LEU A 607 13.47 15.50 7.58
C LEU A 607 12.51 15.45 6.42
N PHE A 608 11.77 16.55 6.22
CA PHE A 608 10.91 16.70 5.07
C PHE A 608 11.19 18.00 4.32
N VAL A 609 11.33 17.93 2.99
CA VAL A 609 11.68 19.10 2.17
C VAL A 609 10.47 19.45 1.30
N LYS A 610 10.20 20.73 1.08
CA LYS A 610 9.26 21.21 0.08
C LYS A 610 10.06 21.60 -1.17
N ILE A 611 9.82 20.94 -2.30
CA ILE A 611 10.44 21.33 -3.57
C ILE A 611 9.67 22.55 -4.09
N VAL A 612 10.30 23.72 -4.05
CA VAL A 612 9.77 24.96 -4.65
C VAL A 612 10.59 25.26 -5.89
N ASP A 613 10.12 24.87 -7.08
CA ASP A 613 10.56 25.24 -8.46
C ASP A 613 12.07 25.43 -8.77
N GLN A 614 12.95 25.11 -7.84
CA GLN A 614 14.40 25.24 -7.92
C GLN A 614 14.99 23.86 -7.68
N LYS A 615 15.97 23.50 -8.51
CA LYS A 615 16.84 22.35 -8.27
C LYS A 615 17.54 22.57 -6.92
N ILE A 616 17.12 21.84 -5.90
CA ILE A 616 17.86 21.72 -4.66
C ILE A 616 18.77 20.51 -4.82
N ASP A 617 20.08 20.70 -4.67
CA ASP A 617 21.02 19.58 -4.65
C ASP A 617 20.65 18.63 -3.50
N PRO A 618 20.71 17.31 -3.72
CA PRO A 618 20.45 16.32 -2.68
C PRO A 618 21.40 16.54 -1.51
N LEU A 619 20.86 16.65 -0.30
CA LEU A 619 21.65 16.81 0.93
C LEU A 619 22.56 15.61 1.25
N TYR A 620 22.41 14.47 0.55
CA TYR A 620 23.07 13.20 0.83
C TYR A 620 23.50 12.46 -0.47
N THR A 621 24.65 11.76 -0.43
CA THR A 621 25.27 11.00 -1.54
C THR A 621 24.98 9.48 -1.47
N GLU A 622 25.21 8.76 -2.58
CA GLU A 622 24.97 7.30 -2.75
C GLU A 622 25.65 6.38 -1.71
N GLU A 623 26.68 6.84 -1.00
CA GLU A 623 27.36 6.04 0.04
C GLU A 623 26.45 5.61 1.21
N TYR A 624 25.24 6.16 1.32
CA TYR A 624 24.37 5.96 2.47
C TYR A 624 23.08 5.16 2.19
N TYR A 625 22.84 4.71 0.95
CA TYR A 625 21.59 3.98 0.65
C TYR A 625 21.66 3.09 -0.59
N SER A 626 21.25 1.82 -0.47
CA SER A 626 21.03 0.91 -1.60
C SER A 626 19.83 -0.02 -1.32
N PRO A 627 18.70 0.08 -2.03
CA PRO A 627 17.61 -0.87 -1.90
C PRO A 627 17.88 -2.12 -2.76
N SER A 628 18.03 -3.29 -2.13
CA SER A 628 18.11 -4.55 -2.88
C SER A 628 16.72 -5.12 -3.18
N LEU A 629 16.36 -5.16 -4.45
CA LEU A 629 15.23 -5.92 -5.00
C LEU A 629 15.65 -7.37 -5.32
N PHE A 630 15.86 -8.29 -4.35
CA PHE A 630 16.05 -9.72 -4.70
C PHE A 630 15.59 -10.77 -3.66
N SER A 631 14.89 -11.77 -4.22
CA SER A 631 14.69 -13.22 -3.95
C SER A 631 14.41 -13.81 -2.55
N PRO A 632 13.44 -14.76 -2.43
CA PRO A 632 13.07 -15.42 -1.18
C PRO A 632 14.01 -16.60 -0.88
N ASN A 633 15.15 -16.34 -0.24
CA ASN A 633 15.89 -17.40 0.45
C ASN A 633 15.77 -17.18 1.97
N TYR A 634 14.88 -17.93 2.62
CA TYR A 634 14.48 -17.78 4.02
C TYR A 634 15.57 -18.15 5.05
N LEU A 635 16.79 -18.44 4.60
CA LEU A 635 17.89 -18.95 5.42
C LEU A 635 19.07 -17.97 5.49
N GLY A 636 18.81 -16.68 5.27
CA GLY A 636 19.82 -15.62 5.14
C GLY A 636 21.03 -15.77 6.07
N SER A 637 22.22 -15.82 5.50
CA SER A 637 23.50 -15.84 6.22
C SER A 637 23.72 -14.56 7.04
N LYS A 638 24.63 -14.59 8.03
CA LYS A 638 25.05 -13.41 8.82
C LYS A 638 25.60 -12.27 7.93
N GLU A 639 26.01 -12.57 6.68
CA GLU A 639 26.46 -11.61 5.66
C GLU A 639 25.30 -11.02 4.85
N GLU A 640 24.29 -11.81 4.47
CA GLU A 640 23.02 -11.29 3.95
C GLU A 640 22.29 -10.43 4.99
N TYR A 641 22.42 -10.75 6.28
CA TYR A 641 21.92 -9.93 7.39
C TYR A 641 22.61 -8.56 7.46
N LYS A 642 23.94 -8.49 7.25
CA LYS A 642 24.68 -7.20 7.20
C LYS A 642 24.31 -6.33 6.01
N LEU A 643 23.87 -6.94 4.90
CA LEU A 643 23.41 -6.26 3.69
C LEU A 643 21.92 -5.88 3.75
N THR A 644 21.13 -6.49 4.64
CA THR A 644 19.67 -6.28 4.79
C THR A 644 19.28 -5.55 6.08
N GLU A 645 20.22 -5.31 7.00
CA GLU A 645 20.08 -4.38 8.11
C GLU A 645 19.87 -2.98 7.55
N PHE A 646 18.76 -2.34 7.91
CA PHE A 646 18.62 -0.90 7.78
C PHE A 646 19.66 -0.30 8.75
N ASN A 647 20.86 0.00 8.25
CA ASN A 647 22.02 0.23 9.11
C ASN A 647 22.01 1.64 9.69
N PHE A 648 21.31 1.78 10.81
CA PHE A 648 21.32 2.98 11.66
C PHE A 648 22.55 3.13 12.57
N LYS A 649 23.56 2.26 12.46
CA LYS A 649 24.69 2.21 13.40
C LYS A 649 25.93 3.02 12.97
N ASN A 650 25.94 3.62 11.80
CA ASN A 650 27.17 4.23 11.24
C ASN A 650 27.28 5.76 11.37
N PHE A 651 26.48 6.40 12.22
CA PHE A 651 26.83 7.75 12.69
C PHE A 651 27.87 7.64 13.82
N LYS A 652 29.14 7.58 13.46
CA LYS A 652 30.25 7.84 14.40
C LYS A 652 30.81 9.21 14.09
N ASP A 653 30.33 10.21 14.80
CA ASP A 653 31.16 11.40 15.02
C ASP A 653 32.33 10.95 15.90
N LYS A 654 33.56 11.34 15.55
CA LYS A 654 34.78 10.88 16.24
C LYS A 654 34.92 11.44 17.66
N SER A 655 33.93 12.16 18.17
CA SER A 655 33.87 12.60 19.56
C SER A 655 32.45 12.49 20.13
N ALA A 656 32.20 11.36 20.81
CA ALA A 656 31.26 11.17 21.92
C ALA A 656 29.79 11.62 21.76
N SER A 657 28.91 10.70 21.33
CA SER A 657 27.75 10.15 22.07
C SER A 657 26.79 9.41 21.10
N LYS A 658 25.91 8.56 21.65
CA LYS A 658 25.36 7.31 21.07
C LYS A 658 24.27 7.46 19.97
N LEU A 659 24.27 6.49 19.05
CA LEU A 659 23.17 5.87 18.25
C LEU A 659 21.92 6.72 17.92
N VAL A 660 21.71 7.03 16.63
CA VAL A 660 20.48 7.69 16.11
C VAL A 660 19.93 6.94 14.91
N ASN A 661 18.61 6.68 14.89
CA ASN A 661 17.87 6.16 13.74
C ASN A 661 17.25 7.33 12.95
N TRP A 662 17.34 7.33 11.62
CA TRP A 662 16.94 8.44 10.73
C TRP A 662 15.88 8.02 9.69
N TYR A 663 14.91 8.87 9.38
CA TYR A 663 14.02 8.68 8.23
C TYR A 663 13.85 10.02 7.49
N GLY A 664 13.90 10.01 6.16
CA GLY A 664 13.67 11.20 5.32
C GLY A 664 12.49 10.97 4.38
N LEU A 665 11.60 11.94 4.27
CA LEU A 665 10.36 11.88 3.46
C LEU A 665 10.10 13.30 2.93
N ILE A 666 9.85 13.55 1.65
CA ILE A 666 9.58 14.86 1.04
C ILE A 666 8.06 14.98 0.80
N ILE A 667 7.45 16.17 0.94
CA ILE A 667 6.02 16.37 0.62
C ILE A 667 5.88 17.59 -0.29
N GLN A 668 5.06 17.45 -1.35
CA GLN A 668 4.63 18.56 -2.20
C GLN A 668 3.13 18.40 -2.54
N GLU A 669 2.29 19.37 -2.15
CA GLU A 669 0.90 19.53 -2.63
C GLU A 669 0.01 18.26 -2.63
N ASN A 670 0.07 17.49 -1.52
CA ASN A 670 -0.58 16.18 -1.28
C ASN A 670 0.09 14.96 -1.95
N VAL A 671 1.32 15.12 -2.43
CA VAL A 671 2.19 14.07 -2.96
C VAL A 671 3.36 13.88 -2.03
N TRP A 672 3.72 12.63 -1.77
CA TRP A 672 4.86 12.27 -0.94
C TRP A 672 5.98 11.79 -1.87
N VAL A 673 7.14 12.43 -1.79
CA VAL A 673 8.31 12.22 -2.65
C VAL A 673 9.48 11.85 -1.71
N ILE A 674 10.53 11.15 -2.12
CA ILE A 674 11.79 10.96 -1.37
C ILE A 674 12.93 11.16 -2.36
N GLY A 675 13.55 12.35 -2.37
CA GLY A 675 14.65 12.72 -3.26
C GLY A 675 15.88 11.81 -3.11
N TYR A 676 16.32 11.19 -4.20
CA TYR A 676 17.68 10.66 -4.35
C TYR A 676 18.56 11.66 -5.09
N GLY A 677 19.86 11.62 -4.80
CA GLY A 677 20.86 12.33 -5.58
C GLY A 677 21.47 11.50 -6.70
N LEU A 678 21.47 12.08 -7.90
CA LEU A 678 22.32 11.62 -8.99
C LEU A 678 23.60 12.47 -9.02
N ASP A 679 24.72 11.77 -9.17
CA ASP A 679 26.05 12.32 -9.31
C ASP A 679 26.20 13.26 -10.54
N SER A 680 27.14 14.18 -10.39
CA SER A 680 27.49 15.34 -11.19
C SER A 680 28.20 15.08 -12.52
N GLU A 681 28.30 13.85 -13.01
CA GLU A 681 28.94 13.56 -14.31
C GLU A 681 28.02 12.81 -15.30
N HIS A 682 27.19 13.60 -15.99
CA HIS A 682 26.75 13.41 -17.39
C HIS A 682 26.83 11.97 -17.97
N LYS A 683 25.73 11.22 -17.89
CA LYS A 683 25.06 10.56 -19.03
C LYS A 683 23.74 9.92 -18.61
N TYR A 684 22.63 10.46 -19.13
CA TYR A 684 21.34 9.79 -19.21
C TYR A 684 21.52 8.39 -19.82
N ARG A 685 21.28 7.33 -19.06
CA ARG A 685 20.93 6.02 -19.63
C ARG A 685 19.47 5.72 -19.33
N ASN A 686 18.72 5.62 -20.42
CA ASN A 686 17.33 5.19 -20.48
C ASN A 686 17.10 3.94 -19.63
N PHE A 687 16.02 3.91 -18.84
CA PHE A 687 15.32 2.65 -18.57
C PHE A 687 14.48 2.30 -19.81
N GLN A 688 15.15 1.79 -20.84
CA GLN A 688 14.52 1.00 -21.90
C GLN A 688 14.49 -0.47 -21.45
N ALA A 689 13.33 -1.10 -21.67
CA ALA A 689 13.08 -2.53 -21.85
C ALA A 689 14.04 -3.55 -21.19
N LEU A 690 13.49 -4.37 -20.29
CA LEU A 690 13.90 -5.77 -20.19
C LEU A 690 13.80 -6.41 -21.58
N GLY A 691 14.93 -6.58 -22.26
CA GLY A 691 14.97 -7.24 -23.55
C GLY A 691 16.24 -6.95 -24.35
N GLU A 692 17.35 -7.61 -23.98
CA GLU A 692 18.20 -8.26 -24.97
C GLU A 692 19.00 -9.38 -24.27
N LEU A 693 18.72 -10.61 -24.69
CA LEU A 693 19.59 -11.76 -24.50
C LEU A 693 21.00 -11.40 -24.97
N ASN A 694 22.00 -11.57 -24.12
CA ASN A 694 23.37 -11.72 -24.60
C ASN A 694 23.79 -13.19 -24.51
N LYS A 695 24.29 -13.69 -25.64
CA LYS A 695 24.44 -15.10 -26.04
C LYS A 695 25.80 -15.72 -25.71
N ASP A 696 26.64 -15.07 -24.91
CA ASP A 696 28.05 -15.46 -24.77
C ASP A 696 28.45 -15.92 -23.36
N PHE A 697 27.60 -16.72 -22.71
CA PHE A 697 28.02 -17.56 -21.58
C PHE A 697 27.44 -18.96 -21.79
N ILE A 698 28.24 -19.83 -22.42
CA ILE A 698 28.01 -21.28 -22.57
C ILE A 698 27.93 -21.93 -21.20
#